data_AF-A0A124FUF7-F1
#
_entry.id   AF-A0A124FUF7-F1
#
_cell.length_a   1.000
_cell.length_b   1.000
_cell.length_c   1.000
_cell.angle_alpha   90.00
_cell.angle_beta   90.00
_cell.angle_gamma   90.00
#
_symmetry.space_group_name_H-M   'P 1'
#
loop_
_entity.id
_entity.type
_entity.pdbx_description
1 polymer ?
#
loop_
_entity_poly.entity_id
_entity_poly.type
_entity_poly.pdbx_seq_one_letter_code
_entity_poly.pdbx_strand_id
1 'polypeptide(L)'
;MTEKKRLIDFETIVYLILTLFIPLFVTKGFTHEPSTGKHLFYVVGFAIIFLSMVLKKKEISIEFGFVHLAFFGVGIAALLSLIVVSIDNPQYFRYSLEIALYIVFLSFTAVYISNKWNTVEKIEVVMLFFVIGAAVVAIDALLNFYLGFDIFLGKVGEPFARASARSTIGNPNFVSDYMGMTIPMIFYFVISRKPLGLLFKKPAGQLILKSVMVIFLVPMVASVFVSQTRTVITAIFFGNLLFLLLYFFLGRKKKPEALDDSESKRFRRLSLVFLLIALIIIAVLSYLYLTPSPLTGDGKINITARLEYALTSSGSWKERFSAWYNSIFQWLDGNNKLRIPFGSGIGTFQLYHLLYSPQVLDHNPDYMLVWNNFKRTHNDYVQGLGEMGLVGFIFIVLMVGLLVFRFFRNLSKIDNNRDLLLYGALGAGIFSLAVHSFFEFPLHMQPNLMLAIFLGSVAVGKYFNPDLKKKIVSRTLTAVLLLVLAAGLIFLKTTAFLGEGFFRTGQTNQQYYLAYFNQAQSLNLSALQQAKSDISNFSGSYSYLADVASYMNVKGTEIRSKYPGANQIDLLEQAEKERQNEIRRLTDEINNRINQYNFYISKSAEYYEQAIADFKLSNRLYPVFGKPLWYIAGLGTKTQRLETARDNPELMKSILTGKDDYSSDIILEFKGDPEIIPVHRTSIRTLPFAEFFEKHASVFDNPDFVSGLQLYFITQIQMILDAADYYESSTILFSERQTPRILGRLYTSINSELKKYYNFIKSRESVINSAFGESEEFRQIIIDLVYESSNRAIYWFDLAIYLLPGTWNRYPDWEDIYIEYMNSIPSLLDTVEEQKLKILSIAEKHVWACENMGPAAPDETLQFAVRWGRSNLSGDELSNFEQKLKDVYERVVNLNRDLFQKSPNLPEKTVDQIQSLISLFETL
;
A
#
# COMPACT_ATOMS: atom_id res chain seq x y z
N MET A 1 0.13 -38.41 43.34
CA MET A 1 0.33 -38.83 41.93
C MET A 1 1.19 -37.79 41.23
N THR A 2 2.44 -38.13 40.97
CA THR A 2 3.41 -37.30 40.24
C THR A 2 3.01 -37.25 38.76
N GLU A 3 2.38 -36.16 38.32
CA GLU A 3 2.14 -35.90 36.90
C GLU A 3 3.49 -35.95 36.15
N LYS A 4 3.71 -36.98 35.34
CA LYS A 4 4.78 -36.98 34.33
C LYS A 4 4.54 -35.78 33.42
N LYS A 5 5.32 -34.70 33.60
CA LYS A 5 5.30 -33.54 32.70
C LYS A 5 5.68 -34.02 31.30
N ARG A 6 4.68 -34.15 30.41
CA ARG A 6 4.92 -34.51 29.01
C ARG A 6 5.71 -33.38 28.34
N LEU A 7 6.74 -33.75 27.58
CA LEU A 7 7.55 -32.81 26.79
C LEU A 7 6.69 -32.12 25.71
N ILE A 8 5.80 -32.89 25.09
CA ILE A 8 4.87 -32.45 24.06
C ILE A 8 3.45 -32.69 24.58
N ASP A 9 2.71 -31.60 24.77
CA ASP A 9 1.28 -31.60 25.05
C ASP A 9 0.52 -30.91 23.91
N PHE A 10 -0.82 -30.92 23.99
CA PHE A 10 -1.67 -30.37 22.94
C PHE A 10 -1.33 -28.91 22.62
N GLU A 11 -1.17 -28.05 23.63
CA GLU A 11 -0.84 -26.63 23.39
C GLU A 11 0.54 -26.48 22.73
N THR A 12 1.48 -27.36 23.06
CA THR A 12 2.79 -27.41 22.40
C THR A 12 2.64 -27.77 20.93
N ILE A 13 1.84 -28.78 20.58
CA ILE A 13 1.59 -29.15 19.17
C ILE A 13 0.99 -27.97 18.39
N VAL A 14 -0.02 -27.31 18.95
CA VAL A 14 -0.65 -26.14 18.30
C VAL A 14 0.39 -25.04 18.07
N TYR A 15 1.21 -24.72 19.07
CA TYR A 15 2.25 -23.69 18.91
C TYR A 15 3.30 -24.07 17.86
N LEU A 16 3.74 -25.33 17.82
CA LEU A 16 4.68 -25.81 16.81
C LEU A 16 4.09 -25.72 15.39
N ILE A 17 2.79 -26.02 15.22
CA ILE A 17 2.10 -25.79 13.94
C ILE A 17 2.15 -24.31 13.56
N LEU A 18 1.88 -23.39 14.50
CA LEU A 18 1.94 -21.94 14.23
C LEU A 18 3.33 -21.49 13.79
N THR A 19 4.39 -22.02 14.40
CA THR A 19 5.78 -21.64 14.04
C THR A 19 6.15 -21.96 12.59
N LEU A 20 5.49 -22.94 11.96
CA LEU A 20 5.68 -23.28 10.55
C LEU A 20 4.61 -22.65 9.65
N PHE A 21 3.35 -22.68 10.09
CA PHE A 21 2.23 -22.21 9.29
C PHE A 21 2.28 -20.70 9.07
N ILE A 22 2.54 -19.90 10.10
CA ILE A 22 2.54 -18.43 10.00
C ILE A 22 3.58 -17.89 9.00
N PRO A 23 4.86 -18.28 9.04
CA PRO A 23 5.83 -17.79 8.06
C PRO A 23 5.48 -18.23 6.64
N LEU A 24 4.92 -19.44 6.45
CA LEU A 24 4.67 -20.04 5.13
C LEU A 24 3.28 -19.74 4.55
N PHE A 25 2.37 -19.19 5.35
CA PHE A 25 1.01 -18.93 4.91
C PHE A 25 0.94 -17.77 3.91
N VAL A 26 0.36 -18.03 2.75
CA VAL A 26 0.01 -17.00 1.77
C VAL A 26 -1.18 -17.47 0.93
N THR A 27 -2.03 -16.53 0.52
CA THR A 27 -3.13 -16.79 -0.42
C THR A 27 -2.87 -16.04 -1.73
N LYS A 28 -2.57 -16.80 -2.79
CA LYS A 28 -2.25 -16.23 -4.10
C LYS A 28 -3.40 -15.36 -4.61
N GLY A 29 -3.11 -14.10 -4.91
CA GLY A 29 -4.07 -13.17 -5.53
C GLY A 29 -5.16 -12.64 -4.60
N PHE A 30 -5.21 -13.04 -3.32
CA PHE A 30 -6.32 -12.68 -2.43
C PHE A 30 -6.00 -11.49 -1.50
N THR A 31 -4.75 -11.28 -1.09
CA THR A 31 -4.39 -10.12 -0.24
C THR A 31 -3.28 -9.28 -0.87
N HIS A 32 -3.21 -7.98 -0.55
CA HIS A 32 -2.07 -7.12 -0.85
C HIS A 32 -0.96 -7.28 0.16
N GLU A 33 -1.32 -7.31 1.45
CA GLU A 33 -0.40 -7.40 2.56
C GLU A 33 -0.32 -8.85 3.05
N PRO A 34 0.84 -9.52 2.88
CA PRO A 34 0.99 -10.92 3.30
C PRO A 34 0.82 -11.13 4.81
N SER A 35 0.72 -10.08 5.61
CA SER A 35 0.58 -10.10 7.07
C SER A 35 -0.87 -10.24 7.54
N THR A 36 -1.87 -9.74 6.81
CA THR A 36 -3.28 -9.66 7.27
C THR A 36 -3.81 -11.03 7.72
N GLY A 37 -3.71 -12.04 6.86
CA GLY A 37 -4.13 -13.40 7.20
C GLY A 37 -3.27 -14.02 8.31
N LYS A 38 -1.97 -13.73 8.35
CA LYS A 38 -1.06 -14.27 9.38
C LYS A 38 -1.42 -13.79 10.78
N HIS A 39 -1.82 -12.52 10.94
CA HIS A 39 -2.31 -12.01 12.22
C HIS A 39 -3.56 -12.76 12.69
N LEU A 40 -4.52 -13.02 11.79
CA LEU A 40 -5.72 -13.80 12.09
C LEU A 40 -5.36 -15.20 12.62
N PHE A 41 -4.51 -15.94 11.91
CA PHE A 41 -4.15 -17.30 12.31
C PHE A 41 -3.35 -17.36 13.61
N TYR A 42 -2.57 -16.31 13.92
CA TYR A 42 -1.95 -16.18 15.24
C TYR A 42 -2.99 -16.07 16.35
N VAL A 43 -4.01 -15.22 16.18
CA VAL A 43 -5.10 -15.07 17.17
C VAL A 43 -5.87 -16.39 17.31
N VAL A 44 -6.25 -17.02 16.20
CA VAL A 44 -6.98 -18.31 16.21
C VAL A 44 -6.17 -19.39 16.93
N GLY A 45 -4.88 -19.52 16.61
CA GLY A 45 -3.99 -20.48 17.24
C GLY A 45 -3.86 -20.27 18.75
N PHE A 46 -3.66 -19.02 19.19
CA PHE A 46 -3.60 -18.70 20.61
C PHE A 46 -4.96 -18.80 21.32
N ALA A 47 -6.07 -18.55 20.64
CA ALA A 47 -7.40 -18.79 21.19
C ALA A 47 -7.60 -20.27 21.51
N ILE A 48 -7.18 -21.18 20.62
CA ILE A 48 -7.19 -22.63 20.85
C ILE A 48 -6.29 -22.99 22.04
N ILE A 49 -5.09 -22.41 22.13
CA ILE A 49 -4.17 -22.62 23.26
C ILE A 49 -4.78 -22.16 24.59
N PHE A 50 -5.37 -20.96 24.63
CA PHE A 50 -6.00 -20.41 25.82
C PHE A 50 -7.24 -21.19 26.24
N LEU A 51 -8.06 -21.61 25.28
CA LEU A 51 -9.21 -22.48 25.53
C LEU A 51 -8.75 -23.81 26.15
N SER A 52 -7.73 -24.46 25.59
CA SER A 52 -7.18 -25.70 26.13
C SER A 52 -6.63 -25.52 27.56
N MET A 53 -5.91 -24.42 27.80
CA MET A 53 -5.38 -24.08 29.12
C MET A 53 -6.50 -23.90 30.16
N VAL A 54 -7.55 -23.16 29.80
CA VAL A 54 -8.70 -22.91 30.67
C VAL A 54 -9.50 -24.19 30.92
N LEU A 55 -9.64 -25.09 29.95
CA LEU A 55 -10.40 -26.33 30.12
C LEU A 55 -9.71 -27.32 31.05
N LYS A 56 -8.37 -27.39 31.04
CA LYS A 56 -7.61 -28.37 31.83
C LYS A 56 -7.36 -27.96 33.27
N LYS A 57 -7.29 -26.67 33.57
CA LYS A 57 -6.86 -26.17 34.90
C LYS A 57 -8.05 -25.66 35.72
N LYS A 58 -8.17 -26.12 36.97
CA LYS A 58 -9.16 -25.57 37.92
C LYS A 58 -8.83 -24.15 38.36
N GLU A 59 -7.55 -23.86 38.57
CA GLU A 59 -7.00 -22.54 38.87
C GLU A 59 -5.83 -22.24 37.94
N ILE A 60 -5.68 -20.97 37.54
CA ILE A 60 -4.59 -20.56 36.65
C ILE A 60 -3.55 -19.82 37.50
N SER A 61 -2.38 -20.44 37.64
CA SER A 61 -1.22 -19.79 38.22
C SER A 61 -0.36 -19.18 37.12
N ILE A 62 -0.07 -17.90 37.26
CA ILE A 62 0.74 -17.10 36.33
C ILE A 62 1.94 -16.54 37.09
N GLU A 63 3.13 -16.68 36.53
CA GLU A 63 4.35 -16.02 37.01
C GLU A 63 4.72 -14.88 36.07
N PHE A 64 4.92 -13.67 36.61
CA PHE A 64 5.20 -12.48 35.81
C PHE A 64 6.23 -11.58 36.49
N GLY A 65 6.75 -10.60 35.74
CA GLY A 65 7.79 -9.68 36.18
C GLY A 65 7.61 -8.30 35.55
N PHE A 66 8.48 -7.35 35.89
CA PHE A 66 8.32 -5.95 35.45
C PHE A 66 8.37 -5.76 33.93
N VAL A 67 9.10 -6.60 33.19
CA VAL A 67 9.11 -6.55 31.71
C VAL A 67 7.72 -6.88 31.15
N HIS A 68 7.02 -7.88 31.72
CA HIS A 68 5.65 -8.21 31.33
C HIS A 68 4.68 -7.05 31.63
N LEU A 69 4.83 -6.41 32.80
CA LEU A 69 4.01 -5.26 33.18
C LEU A 69 4.24 -4.06 32.28
N ALA A 70 5.50 -3.78 31.90
CA ALA A 70 5.82 -2.73 30.95
C ALA A 70 5.20 -3.00 29.57
N PHE A 71 5.20 -4.26 29.10
CA PHE A 71 4.54 -4.63 27.84
C PHE A 71 3.01 -4.47 27.91
N PHE A 72 2.38 -4.85 29.03
CA PHE A 72 0.96 -4.49 29.26
C PHE A 72 0.74 -2.97 29.28
N GLY A 73 1.69 -2.21 29.81
CA GLY A 73 1.68 -0.74 29.76
C GLY A 73 1.65 -0.21 28.32
N VAL A 74 2.41 -0.81 27.40
CA VAL A 74 2.32 -0.50 25.96
C VAL A 74 0.92 -0.80 25.41
N GLY A 75 0.33 -1.95 25.77
CA GLY A 75 -1.06 -2.27 25.39
C GLY A 75 -2.10 -1.30 25.95
N ILE A 76 -1.92 -0.83 27.19
CA ILE A 76 -2.78 0.20 27.80
C ILE A 76 -2.60 1.53 27.07
N ALA A 77 -1.36 1.93 26.76
CA ALA A 77 -1.10 3.16 26.00
C ALA A 77 -1.73 3.11 24.61
N ALA A 78 -1.69 1.96 23.93
CA ALA A 78 -2.37 1.77 22.65
C ALA A 78 -3.90 1.95 22.78
N LEU A 79 -4.52 1.45 23.86
CA LEU A 79 -5.95 1.69 24.13
C LEU A 79 -6.24 3.17 24.46
N LEU A 80 -5.37 3.84 25.21
CA LEU A 80 -5.52 5.26 25.54
C LEU A 80 -5.40 6.15 24.31
N SER A 81 -4.56 5.77 23.33
CA SER A 81 -4.44 6.47 22.05
C SER A 81 -5.77 6.53 21.27
N LEU A 82 -6.71 5.61 21.53
CA LEU A 82 -8.02 5.61 20.88
C LEU A 82 -8.90 6.79 21.28
N ILE A 83 -8.62 7.45 22.42
CA ILE A 83 -9.29 8.70 22.82
C ILE A 83 -9.06 9.77 21.75
N VAL A 84 -7.83 9.90 21.26
CA VAL A 84 -7.47 10.86 20.22
C VAL A 84 -8.14 10.49 18.90
N VAL A 85 -8.10 9.22 18.51
CA VAL A 85 -8.79 8.75 17.28
C VAL A 85 -10.29 9.04 17.33
N SER A 86 -10.93 8.87 18.50
CA SER A 86 -12.37 9.15 18.65
C SER A 86 -12.75 10.62 18.56
N ILE A 87 -11.77 11.53 18.56
CA ILE A 87 -11.95 12.97 18.38
C ILE A 87 -11.56 13.35 16.95
N ASP A 88 -10.35 13.00 16.55
CA ASP A 88 -9.77 13.42 15.28
C ASP A 88 -10.48 12.75 14.09
N ASN A 89 -10.76 11.44 14.19
CA ASN A 89 -11.40 10.67 13.11
C ASN A 89 -12.17 9.44 13.65
N PRO A 90 -13.40 9.65 14.16
CA PRO A 90 -14.21 8.57 14.72
C PRO A 90 -14.50 7.44 13.72
N GLN A 91 -14.62 7.75 12.43
CA GLN A 91 -14.85 6.75 11.37
C GLN A 91 -13.69 5.75 11.25
N TYR A 92 -12.46 6.16 11.56
CA TYR A 92 -11.28 5.29 11.51
C TYR A 92 -11.04 4.48 12.80
N PHE A 93 -11.84 4.72 13.86
CA PHE A 93 -11.67 4.11 15.19
C PHE A 93 -11.51 2.59 15.18
N ARG A 94 -12.29 1.88 14.35
CA ARG A 94 -12.23 0.40 14.27
C ARG A 94 -10.85 -0.10 13.85
N TYR A 95 -10.16 0.62 12.96
CA TYR A 95 -8.80 0.25 12.51
C TYR A 95 -7.82 0.29 13.69
N SER A 96 -7.80 1.42 14.39
CA SER A 96 -6.91 1.63 15.54
C SER A 96 -7.26 0.71 16.71
N LEU A 97 -8.57 0.49 16.97
CA LEU A 97 -9.04 -0.44 18.00
C LEU A 97 -8.53 -1.86 17.75
N GLU A 98 -8.61 -2.34 16.51
CA GLU A 98 -8.12 -3.68 16.14
C GLU A 98 -6.64 -3.84 16.49
N ILE A 99 -5.81 -2.83 16.18
CA ILE A 99 -4.37 -2.87 16.49
C ILE A 99 -4.13 -2.77 18.00
N ALA A 100 -4.83 -1.88 18.71
CA ALA A 100 -4.70 -1.73 20.16
C ALA A 100 -5.04 -3.04 20.91
N LEU A 101 -6.19 -3.65 20.57
CA LEU A 101 -6.59 -4.93 21.14
C LEU A 101 -5.59 -6.04 20.79
N TYR A 102 -5.01 -5.99 19.58
CA TYR A 102 -3.99 -6.93 19.18
C TYR A 102 -2.74 -6.82 20.06
N ILE A 103 -2.23 -5.62 20.34
CA ILE A 103 -1.07 -5.40 21.23
C ILE A 103 -1.35 -5.92 22.65
N VAL A 104 -2.56 -5.69 23.18
CA VAL A 104 -2.99 -6.26 24.47
C VAL A 104 -2.99 -7.79 24.43
N PHE A 105 -3.52 -8.38 23.36
CA PHE A 105 -3.50 -9.83 23.15
C PHE A 105 -2.07 -10.38 23.10
N LEU A 106 -1.15 -9.70 22.41
CA LEU A 106 0.27 -10.08 22.38
C LEU A 106 0.90 -10.09 23.79
N SER A 107 0.53 -9.14 24.65
CA SER A 107 0.99 -9.11 26.05
C SER A 107 0.57 -10.37 26.82
N PHE A 108 -0.67 -10.84 26.63
CA PHE A 108 -1.12 -12.12 27.18
C PHE A 108 -0.37 -13.32 26.60
N THR A 109 -0.11 -13.33 25.29
CA THR A 109 0.68 -14.41 24.67
C THR A 109 2.11 -14.46 25.20
N ALA A 110 2.73 -13.31 25.45
CA ALA A 110 4.08 -13.22 26.01
C ALA A 110 4.15 -13.84 27.41
N VAL A 111 3.19 -13.50 28.28
CA VAL A 111 3.06 -14.12 29.62
C VAL A 111 2.83 -15.62 29.53
N TYR A 112 2.00 -16.09 28.60
CA TYR A 112 1.77 -17.52 28.42
C TYR A 112 3.07 -18.25 28.03
N ILE A 113 3.77 -17.74 27.00
CA ILE A 113 5.04 -18.30 26.50
C ILE A 113 6.08 -18.36 27.62
N SER A 114 6.21 -17.28 28.40
CA SER A 114 7.20 -17.16 29.48
C SER A 114 6.97 -18.16 30.63
N ASN A 115 5.75 -18.64 30.81
CA ASN A 115 5.37 -19.66 31.79
C ASN A 115 5.42 -21.09 31.22
N LYS A 116 5.05 -21.27 29.95
CA LYS A 116 4.89 -22.59 29.31
C LYS A 116 6.24 -23.26 29.01
N TRP A 117 7.20 -22.50 28.50
CA TRP A 117 8.53 -22.99 28.10
C TRP A 117 9.51 -22.93 29.27
N ASN A 118 9.22 -23.76 30.28
CA ASN A 118 9.91 -23.76 31.57
C ASN A 118 11.04 -24.78 31.70
N THR A 119 11.46 -25.43 30.61
CA THR A 119 12.61 -26.34 30.57
C THR A 119 13.38 -26.13 29.27
N VAL A 120 14.69 -26.41 29.29
CA VAL A 120 15.55 -26.28 28.09
C VAL A 120 15.00 -27.09 26.94
N GLU A 121 14.57 -28.33 27.18
CA GLU A 121 14.15 -29.24 26.11
C GLU A 121 12.92 -28.71 25.37
N LYS A 122 12.00 -28.03 26.07
CA LYS A 122 10.85 -27.40 25.42
C LYS A 122 11.27 -26.20 24.59
N ILE A 123 12.16 -25.36 25.12
CA ILE A 123 12.69 -24.19 24.43
C ILE A 123 13.40 -24.63 23.14
N GLU A 124 14.26 -25.65 23.24
CA GLU A 124 14.99 -26.21 22.10
C GLU A 124 14.07 -26.80 21.03
N VAL A 125 12.99 -27.51 21.42
CA VAL A 125 12.03 -28.05 20.44
C VAL A 125 11.37 -26.92 19.65
N VAL A 126 10.96 -25.85 20.33
CA VAL A 126 10.34 -24.69 19.67
C VAL A 126 11.35 -23.95 18.78
N MET A 127 12.59 -23.73 19.26
CA MET A 127 13.66 -23.13 18.46
C MET A 127 13.96 -23.94 17.19
N LEU A 128 13.97 -25.28 17.28
CA LEU A 128 14.16 -26.14 16.11
C LEU A 128 13.09 -25.89 15.04
N PHE A 129 11.82 -25.74 15.44
CA PHE A 129 10.74 -25.49 14.49
C PHE A 129 10.83 -24.08 13.86
N PHE A 130 11.23 -23.06 14.62
CA PHE A 130 11.55 -21.76 14.04
C PHE A 130 12.69 -21.84 13.02
N VAL A 131 13.75 -22.60 13.32
CA VAL A 131 14.87 -22.82 12.40
C VAL A 131 14.42 -23.56 11.13
N ILE A 132 13.55 -24.58 11.25
CA ILE A 132 12.97 -25.27 10.09
C ILE A 132 12.16 -24.29 9.23
N GLY A 133 11.26 -23.51 9.85
CA GLY A 133 10.49 -22.49 9.14
C GLY A 133 11.38 -21.47 8.43
N ALA A 134 12.43 -20.99 9.10
CA ALA A 134 13.40 -20.06 8.52
C ALA A 134 14.19 -20.67 7.35
N ALA A 135 14.57 -21.94 7.43
CA ALA A 135 15.25 -22.62 6.33
C ALA A 135 14.35 -22.70 5.09
N VAL A 136 13.05 -23.02 5.25
CA VAL A 136 12.10 -23.06 4.13
C VAL A 136 11.91 -21.68 3.51
N VAL A 137 11.71 -20.65 4.34
CA VAL A 137 11.61 -19.24 3.89
C VAL A 137 12.88 -18.81 3.15
N ALA A 138 14.06 -19.17 3.65
CA ALA A 138 15.33 -18.82 3.03
C ALA A 138 15.51 -19.49 1.67
N ILE A 139 15.16 -20.79 1.56
CA ILE A 139 15.21 -21.52 0.29
C ILE A 139 14.24 -20.89 -0.72
N ASP A 140 13.01 -20.59 -0.30
CA ASP A 140 12.01 -19.96 -1.14
C ASP A 140 12.45 -18.55 -1.60
N ALA A 141 13.03 -17.73 -0.71
CA ALA A 141 13.59 -16.43 -1.08
C ALA A 141 14.70 -16.54 -2.14
N LEU A 142 15.55 -17.58 -2.04
CA LEU A 142 16.59 -17.85 -3.05
C LEU A 142 15.98 -18.32 -4.38
N LEU A 143 14.93 -19.13 -4.35
CA LEU A 143 14.20 -19.50 -5.58
C LEU A 143 13.57 -18.27 -6.23
N ASN A 144 12.98 -17.37 -5.44
CA ASN A 144 12.40 -16.14 -5.99
C ASN A 144 13.48 -15.29 -6.66
N PHE A 145 14.64 -15.21 -5.99
CA PHE A 145 15.74 -14.41 -6.46
C PHE A 145 16.40 -14.97 -7.71
N TYR A 146 16.75 -16.26 -7.73
CA TYR A 146 17.50 -16.85 -8.85
C TYR A 146 16.60 -17.25 -10.03
N LEU A 147 15.35 -17.65 -9.77
CA LEU A 147 14.45 -18.19 -10.79
C LEU A 147 13.23 -17.31 -11.05
N GLY A 148 13.01 -16.26 -10.25
CA GLY A 148 11.78 -15.48 -10.33
C GLY A 148 10.55 -16.25 -9.84
N PHE A 149 10.74 -17.34 -9.09
CA PHE A 149 9.70 -18.31 -8.74
C PHE A 149 9.56 -18.51 -7.22
N ASP A 150 8.33 -18.58 -6.74
CA ASP A 150 7.95 -18.84 -5.34
C ASP A 150 7.23 -20.17 -5.23
N ILE A 151 7.57 -20.96 -4.21
CA ILE A 151 7.05 -22.31 -3.99
C ILE A 151 5.52 -22.31 -3.94
N PHE A 152 4.91 -21.25 -3.42
CA PHE A 152 3.47 -21.16 -3.18
C PHE A 152 2.75 -20.21 -4.16
N LEU A 153 3.43 -19.17 -4.64
CA LEU A 153 2.84 -18.13 -5.50
C LEU A 153 3.11 -18.34 -7.00
N GLY A 154 4.13 -19.12 -7.36
CA GLY A 154 4.58 -19.29 -8.75
C GLY A 154 5.48 -18.14 -9.21
N LYS A 155 5.30 -17.63 -10.43
CA LYS A 155 6.13 -16.52 -10.93
C LYS A 155 5.88 -15.25 -10.10
N VAL A 156 6.93 -14.69 -9.48
CA VAL A 156 6.84 -13.57 -8.54
C VAL A 156 7.71 -12.35 -8.88
N GLY A 157 8.67 -12.49 -9.81
CA GLY A 157 9.53 -11.39 -10.20
C GLY A 157 10.59 -11.82 -11.22
N GLU A 158 11.48 -10.90 -11.53
CA GLU A 158 12.60 -11.16 -12.44
C GLU A 158 13.78 -11.80 -11.70
N PRO A 159 14.51 -12.74 -12.34
CA PRO A 159 15.75 -13.30 -11.83
C PRO A 159 16.81 -12.22 -11.53
N PHE A 160 17.59 -12.44 -10.47
CA PHE A 160 18.63 -11.55 -9.96
C PHE A 160 18.14 -10.17 -9.49
N ALA A 161 16.83 -9.93 -9.39
CA ALA A 161 16.29 -8.71 -8.81
C ALA A 161 16.10 -8.84 -7.29
N ARG A 162 16.67 -7.90 -6.52
CA ARG A 162 16.54 -7.86 -5.05
C ARG A 162 15.09 -7.94 -4.59
N ALA A 163 14.20 -7.16 -5.21
CA ALA A 163 12.80 -7.07 -4.84
C ALA A 163 12.06 -8.43 -4.96
N SER A 164 12.59 -9.35 -5.79
CA SER A 164 12.06 -10.69 -5.94
C SER A 164 12.30 -11.55 -4.69
N ALA A 165 13.34 -11.31 -3.88
CA ALA A 165 13.73 -12.13 -2.73
C ALA A 165 12.80 -11.97 -1.50
N ARG A 166 11.49 -12.08 -1.71
CA ARG A 166 10.46 -11.74 -0.73
C ARG A 166 9.92 -12.93 0.06
N SER A 167 9.97 -14.13 -0.52
CA SER A 167 9.28 -15.34 -0.06
C SER A 167 7.80 -15.07 0.25
N THR A 168 7.15 -16.04 0.89
CA THR A 168 5.86 -15.92 1.55
C THR A 168 5.80 -14.83 2.63
N ILE A 169 6.95 -14.35 3.14
CA ILE A 169 7.01 -13.26 4.12
C ILE A 169 6.65 -11.91 3.49
N GLY A 170 7.08 -11.61 2.25
CA GLY A 170 6.57 -10.49 1.45
C GLY A 170 7.58 -9.39 1.07
N ASN A 171 8.66 -9.18 1.83
CA ASN A 171 9.72 -8.21 1.49
C ASN A 171 11.10 -8.76 1.87
N PRO A 172 12.16 -8.55 1.06
CA PRO A 172 13.53 -8.96 1.39
C PRO A 172 14.03 -8.50 2.76
N ASN A 173 13.66 -7.30 3.21
CA ASN A 173 14.03 -6.81 4.55
C ASN A 173 13.51 -7.77 5.63
N PHE A 174 12.24 -8.15 5.55
CA PHE A 174 11.62 -9.03 6.54
C PHE A 174 12.15 -10.46 6.49
N VAL A 175 12.54 -10.95 5.31
CA VAL A 175 13.23 -12.24 5.17
C VAL A 175 14.55 -12.19 5.91
N SER A 176 15.37 -11.17 5.66
CA SER A 176 16.66 -11.02 6.34
C SER A 176 16.51 -10.88 7.86
N ASP A 177 15.45 -10.22 8.34
CA ASP A 177 15.18 -10.08 9.79
C ASP A 177 14.87 -11.40 10.45
N TYR A 178 14.04 -12.20 9.79
CA TYR A 178 13.70 -13.53 10.25
C TYR A 178 14.97 -14.40 10.34
N MET A 179 15.89 -14.27 9.37
CA MET A 179 17.19 -14.92 9.43
C MET A 179 18.06 -14.38 10.57
N GLY A 180 18.09 -13.06 10.78
CA GLY A 180 18.91 -12.44 11.82
C GLY A 180 18.53 -12.86 13.23
N MET A 181 17.24 -13.12 13.47
CA MET A 181 16.77 -13.67 14.74
C MET A 181 17.00 -15.19 14.89
N THR A 182 17.08 -15.96 13.80
CA THR A 182 17.17 -17.44 13.83
C THR A 182 18.58 -17.99 13.67
N ILE A 183 19.51 -17.31 12.97
CA ILE A 183 20.91 -17.73 12.83
C ILE A 183 21.60 -17.97 14.19
N PRO A 184 21.42 -17.11 15.23
CA PRO A 184 21.97 -17.39 16.56
C PRO A 184 21.51 -18.73 17.16
N MET A 185 20.31 -19.19 16.81
CA MET A 185 19.77 -20.49 17.26
C MET A 185 20.51 -21.66 16.62
N ILE A 186 20.90 -21.54 15.34
CA ILE A 186 21.75 -22.53 14.68
C ILE A 186 23.10 -22.65 15.40
N PHE A 187 23.72 -21.52 15.75
CA PHE A 187 24.96 -21.52 16.52
C PHE A 187 24.79 -22.20 17.88
N TYR A 188 23.67 -21.99 18.57
CA TYR A 188 23.35 -22.74 19.78
C TYR A 188 23.35 -24.26 19.55
N PHE A 189 22.63 -24.77 18.54
CA PHE A 189 22.57 -26.20 18.25
C PHE A 189 23.92 -26.78 17.79
N VAL A 190 24.73 -25.99 17.09
CA VAL A 190 26.07 -26.39 16.64
C VAL A 190 27.08 -26.42 17.79
N ILE A 191 27.04 -25.46 18.72
CA ILE A 191 28.02 -25.32 19.80
C ILE A 191 27.66 -26.17 21.03
N SER A 192 26.38 -26.28 21.38
CA SER A 192 25.92 -27.11 22.52
C SER A 192 26.34 -28.57 22.32
N ARG A 193 26.86 -29.22 23.37
CA ARG A 193 27.38 -30.59 23.27
C ARG A 193 26.28 -31.62 23.00
N LYS A 194 25.11 -31.43 23.60
CA LYS A 194 24.00 -32.40 23.52
C LYS A 194 22.62 -31.70 23.52
N PRO A 195 22.36 -30.80 22.56
CA PRO A 195 21.04 -30.19 22.42
C PRO A 195 19.99 -31.26 22.12
N LEU A 196 18.74 -31.03 22.54
CA LEU A 196 17.63 -31.96 22.39
C LEU A 196 17.97 -33.37 22.93
N GLY A 197 18.71 -33.42 24.04
CA GLY A 197 19.30 -34.66 24.57
C GLY A 197 18.31 -35.77 24.91
N LEU A 198 17.01 -35.46 25.04
CA LEU A 198 15.93 -36.46 25.18
C LEU A 198 15.57 -37.15 23.87
N LEU A 199 15.62 -36.44 22.74
CA LEU A 199 15.29 -36.94 21.39
C LEU A 199 16.53 -37.56 20.74
N PHE A 200 17.68 -36.88 20.80
CA PHE A 200 18.93 -37.29 20.15
C PHE A 200 19.96 -37.75 21.18
N LYS A 201 19.69 -38.89 21.84
CA LYS A 201 20.53 -39.43 22.92
C LYS A 201 21.90 -39.91 22.45
N LYS A 202 21.97 -40.50 21.25
CA LYS A 202 23.15 -41.18 20.70
C LYS A 202 24.05 -40.22 19.90
N PRO A 203 25.37 -40.47 19.81
CA PRO A 203 26.30 -39.69 18.97
C PRO A 203 25.86 -39.55 17.51
N ALA A 204 25.31 -40.61 16.92
CA ALA A 204 24.79 -40.57 15.55
C ALA A 204 23.64 -39.56 15.38
N GLY A 205 22.75 -39.45 16.37
CA GLY A 205 21.67 -38.46 16.34
C GLY A 205 22.17 -37.02 16.43
N GLN A 206 23.20 -36.78 17.25
CA GLN A 206 23.85 -35.46 17.34
C GLN A 206 24.61 -35.09 16.07
N LEU A 207 25.24 -36.07 15.41
CA LEU A 207 25.86 -35.88 14.10
C LEU A 207 24.82 -35.45 13.06
N ILE A 208 23.68 -36.14 12.99
CA ILE A 208 22.57 -35.81 12.07
C ILE A 208 22.06 -34.40 12.35
N LEU A 209 21.74 -34.10 13.62
CA LEU A 209 21.23 -32.78 14.01
C LEU A 209 22.18 -31.66 13.59
N LYS A 210 23.46 -31.74 13.94
CA LYS A 210 24.45 -30.70 13.60
C LYS A 210 24.67 -30.59 12.09
N SER A 211 24.61 -31.70 11.35
CA SER A 211 24.67 -31.69 9.88
C SER A 211 23.48 -30.94 9.29
N VAL A 212 22.26 -31.22 9.77
CA VAL A 212 21.05 -30.50 9.35
C VAL A 212 21.14 -29.01 9.66
N MET A 213 21.64 -28.63 10.85
CA MET A 213 21.82 -27.22 11.21
C MET A 213 22.77 -26.48 10.27
N VAL A 214 23.88 -27.11 9.90
CA VAL A 214 24.84 -26.53 8.95
C VAL A 214 24.27 -26.49 7.53
N ILE A 215 23.50 -27.49 7.11
CA ILE A 215 22.79 -27.48 5.82
C ILE A 215 21.78 -26.32 5.78
N PHE A 216 21.03 -26.09 6.86
CA PHE A 216 20.08 -24.97 6.96
C PHE A 216 20.79 -23.60 7.00
N LEU A 217 21.99 -23.52 7.56
CA LEU A 217 22.75 -22.27 7.61
C LEU A 217 23.07 -21.72 6.20
N VAL A 218 23.33 -22.59 5.22
CA VAL A 218 23.71 -22.20 3.85
C VAL A 218 22.66 -21.29 3.20
N PRO A 219 21.39 -21.72 3.00
CA PRO A 219 20.39 -20.86 2.39
C PRO A 219 20.05 -19.64 3.24
N MET A 220 20.11 -19.75 4.58
CA MET A 220 19.80 -18.62 5.48
C MET A 220 20.84 -17.50 5.38
N VAL A 221 22.13 -17.84 5.30
CA VAL A 221 23.20 -16.84 5.10
C VAL A 221 23.12 -16.26 3.69
N ALA A 222 22.92 -17.11 2.68
CA ALA A 222 22.77 -16.69 1.30
C ALA A 222 21.58 -15.72 1.10
N SER A 223 20.43 -15.98 1.72
CA SER A 223 19.26 -15.12 1.61
C SER A 223 19.47 -13.75 2.27
N VAL A 224 20.26 -13.66 3.35
CA VAL A 224 20.66 -12.38 3.96
C VAL A 224 21.48 -11.53 2.98
N PHE A 225 22.44 -12.13 2.27
CA PHE A 225 23.24 -11.42 1.26
C PHE A 225 22.40 -10.98 0.06
N VAL A 226 21.56 -11.88 -0.46
CA VAL A 226 20.64 -11.60 -1.57
C VAL A 226 19.62 -10.50 -1.23
N SER A 227 19.17 -10.45 0.02
CA SER A 227 18.27 -9.39 0.51
C SER A 227 18.95 -8.02 0.58
N GLN A 228 20.29 -7.96 0.61
CA GLN A 228 21.10 -6.74 0.63
C GLN A 228 20.72 -5.77 1.76
N THR A 229 20.25 -6.29 2.90
CA THR A 229 19.78 -5.48 4.04
C THR A 229 20.94 -5.18 4.97
N ARG A 230 21.56 -4.02 4.78
CA ARG A 230 22.84 -3.62 5.40
C ARG A 230 22.78 -3.60 6.93
N THR A 231 21.72 -3.02 7.48
CA THR A 231 21.50 -2.93 8.92
C THR A 231 21.42 -4.33 9.55
N VAL A 232 20.77 -5.27 8.88
CA VAL A 232 20.64 -6.66 9.34
C VAL A 232 21.97 -7.40 9.27
N ILE A 233 22.70 -7.31 8.16
CA ILE A 233 24.04 -7.92 8.04
C ILE A 233 24.94 -7.44 9.19
N THR A 234 24.94 -6.14 9.44
CA THR A 234 25.72 -5.50 10.50
C THR A 234 25.27 -5.96 11.88
N ALA A 235 23.96 -5.97 12.14
CA ALA A 235 23.40 -6.38 13.43
C ALA A 235 23.62 -7.87 13.73
N ILE A 236 23.51 -8.74 12.72
CA ILE A 236 23.84 -10.18 12.84
C ILE A 236 25.31 -10.34 13.19
N PHE A 237 26.21 -9.68 12.46
CA PHE A 237 27.65 -9.80 12.69
C PHE A 237 28.04 -9.35 14.09
N PHE A 238 27.70 -8.10 14.45
CA PHE A 238 28.05 -7.55 15.76
C PHE A 238 27.33 -8.26 16.91
N GLY A 239 26.05 -8.61 16.74
CA GLY A 239 25.27 -9.31 17.75
C GLY A 239 25.84 -10.70 18.06
N ASN A 240 26.16 -11.49 17.03
CA ASN A 240 26.77 -12.81 17.22
C ASN A 240 28.22 -12.71 17.71
N LEU A 241 29.01 -11.75 17.24
CA LEU A 241 30.38 -11.53 17.73
C LEU A 241 30.39 -11.17 19.22
N LEU A 242 29.57 -10.21 19.62
CA LEU A 242 29.42 -9.82 21.02
C LEU A 242 29.00 -11.01 21.88
N PHE A 243 28.02 -11.80 21.41
CA PHE A 243 27.58 -13.01 22.08
C PHE A 243 28.73 -14.03 22.24
N LEU A 244 29.45 -14.35 21.17
CA LEU A 244 30.54 -15.33 21.20
C LEU A 244 31.67 -14.90 22.14
N LEU A 245 32.01 -13.61 22.14
CA LEU A 245 32.99 -13.04 23.08
C LEU A 245 32.50 -13.17 24.53
N LEU A 246 31.26 -12.75 24.81
CA LEU A 246 30.66 -12.89 26.15
C LEU A 246 30.63 -14.34 26.62
N TYR A 247 30.23 -15.27 25.75
CA TYR A 247 30.24 -16.70 26.04
C TYR A 247 31.65 -17.21 26.35
N PHE A 248 32.64 -16.83 25.54
CA PHE A 248 34.02 -17.26 25.72
C PHE A 248 34.65 -16.75 27.03
N PHE A 249 34.41 -15.49 27.40
CA PHE A 249 34.97 -14.91 28.62
C PHE A 249 34.23 -15.38 29.88
N LEU A 250 32.89 -15.38 29.84
CA LEU A 250 32.08 -15.75 31.01
C LEU A 250 32.08 -17.26 31.23
N GLY A 251 32.04 -18.07 30.16
CA GLY A 251 31.94 -19.53 30.24
C GLY A 251 33.14 -20.22 30.88
N ARG A 252 34.33 -19.57 30.89
CA ARG A 252 35.53 -20.07 31.58
C ARG A 252 35.33 -20.28 33.09
N LYS A 253 34.42 -19.50 33.70
CA LYS A 253 34.15 -19.52 35.14
C LYS A 253 32.89 -20.33 35.51
N LYS A 254 32.23 -20.97 34.55
CA LYS A 254 30.93 -21.64 34.72
C LYS A 254 31.07 -23.16 34.64
N LYS A 255 30.12 -23.87 35.26
CA LYS A 255 30.08 -25.34 35.25
C LYS A 255 29.97 -25.86 33.81
N PRO A 256 30.76 -26.88 33.44
CA PRO A 256 30.65 -27.51 32.12
C PRO A 256 29.27 -28.16 31.92
N GLU A 257 28.86 -28.28 30.66
CA GLU A 257 27.56 -28.82 30.22
C GLU A 257 27.34 -30.32 30.54
N ALA A 258 28.38 -31.05 31.00
CA ALA A 258 28.30 -32.43 31.52
C ALA A 258 29.54 -32.76 32.38
N LEU A 259 29.46 -33.81 33.20
CA LEU A 259 30.61 -34.47 33.86
C LEU A 259 31.61 -34.97 32.80
N ASP A 260 32.90 -34.91 33.09
CA ASP A 260 34.02 -35.02 32.12
C ASP A 260 34.32 -36.47 31.67
N ASP A 261 33.28 -37.21 31.28
CA ASP A 261 33.36 -38.60 30.81
C ASP A 261 33.82 -38.68 29.34
N SER A 262 34.26 -39.86 28.88
CA SER A 262 34.77 -40.10 27.51
C SER A 262 33.79 -39.70 26.40
N GLU A 263 32.49 -39.90 26.62
CA GLU A 263 31.43 -39.45 25.70
C GLU A 263 31.38 -37.91 25.59
N SER A 264 31.55 -37.19 26.71
CA SER A 264 31.50 -35.72 26.73
C SER A 264 32.62 -35.10 25.88
N LYS A 265 33.81 -35.72 25.89
CA LYS A 265 34.96 -35.32 25.07
C LYS A 265 34.68 -35.54 23.58
N ARG A 266 33.99 -36.63 23.22
CA ARG A 266 33.56 -36.91 21.84
C ARG A 266 32.57 -35.86 21.33
N PHE A 267 31.55 -35.52 22.12
CA PHE A 267 30.57 -34.48 21.77
C PHE A 267 31.18 -33.08 21.66
N ARG A 268 32.18 -32.77 22.51
CA ARG A 268 32.93 -31.52 22.42
C ARG A 268 33.72 -31.41 21.12
N ARG A 269 34.47 -32.45 20.74
CA ARG A 269 35.20 -32.48 19.46
C ARG A 269 34.25 -32.32 18.28
N LEU A 270 33.11 -33.04 18.31
CA LEU A 270 32.08 -32.93 17.28
C LEU A 270 31.59 -31.48 17.14
N SER A 271 31.25 -30.83 18.25
CA SER A 271 30.72 -29.45 18.23
C SER A 271 31.76 -28.43 17.72
N LEU A 272 33.05 -28.61 18.06
CA LEU A 272 34.13 -27.77 17.53
C LEU A 272 34.31 -27.94 16.02
N VAL A 273 34.24 -29.18 15.51
CA VAL A 273 34.32 -29.45 14.06
C VAL A 273 33.16 -28.77 13.32
N PHE A 274 31.93 -28.93 13.80
CA PHE A 274 30.76 -28.31 13.15
C PHE A 274 30.76 -26.79 13.29
N LEU A 275 31.29 -26.22 14.38
CA LEU A 275 31.49 -24.78 14.50
C LEU A 275 32.48 -24.27 13.45
N LEU A 276 33.62 -24.97 13.27
CA LEU A 276 34.60 -24.62 12.25
C LEU A 276 33.98 -24.70 10.84
N ILE A 277 33.21 -25.74 10.55
CA ILE A 277 32.49 -25.88 9.27
C ILE A 277 31.51 -24.72 9.07
N ALA A 278 30.73 -24.36 10.09
CA ALA A 278 29.79 -23.23 10.01
C ALA A 278 30.51 -21.90 9.73
N LEU A 279 31.64 -21.65 10.39
CA LEU A 279 32.47 -20.45 10.15
C LEU A 279 33.08 -20.45 8.75
N ILE A 280 33.56 -21.60 8.26
CA ILE A 280 34.06 -21.74 6.88
C ILE A 280 32.96 -21.46 5.88
N ILE A 281 31.75 -22.00 6.07
CA ILE A 281 30.60 -21.75 5.18
C ILE A 281 30.28 -20.26 5.13
N ILE A 282 30.23 -19.58 6.28
CA ILE A 282 29.98 -18.14 6.33
C ILE A 282 31.09 -17.38 5.61
N ALA A 283 32.36 -17.73 5.83
CA ALA A 283 33.49 -17.08 5.16
C ALA A 283 33.45 -17.27 3.64
N VAL A 284 33.19 -18.50 3.17
CA VAL A 284 33.07 -18.84 1.75
C VAL A 284 31.88 -18.12 1.12
N LEU A 285 30.69 -18.18 1.72
CA LEU A 285 29.51 -17.48 1.20
C LEU A 285 29.73 -15.97 1.19
N SER A 286 30.32 -15.41 2.24
CA SER A 286 30.64 -13.98 2.29
C SER A 286 31.59 -13.62 1.15
N TYR A 287 32.66 -14.40 0.93
CA TYR A 287 33.55 -14.17 -0.21
C TYR A 287 32.81 -14.24 -1.54
N LEU A 288 31.99 -15.28 -1.77
CA LEU A 288 31.25 -15.47 -3.02
C LEU A 288 30.20 -14.39 -3.29
N TYR A 289 29.58 -13.81 -2.26
CA TYR A 289 28.56 -12.76 -2.42
C TYR A 289 29.14 -11.34 -2.41
N LEU A 290 30.30 -11.14 -1.79
CA LEU A 290 31.00 -9.84 -1.76
C LEU A 290 31.93 -9.64 -2.96
N THR A 291 32.25 -10.70 -3.71
CA THR A 291 33.04 -10.65 -4.95
C THR A 291 32.18 -11.05 -6.15
N PRO A 292 32.50 -10.56 -7.37
CA PRO A 292 31.82 -11.00 -8.58
C PRO A 292 31.93 -12.51 -8.75
N SER A 293 30.79 -13.19 -8.71
CA SER A 293 30.67 -14.64 -8.84
C SER A 293 29.37 -15.02 -9.55
N PRO A 294 29.21 -16.28 -9.99
CA PRO A 294 27.95 -16.75 -10.56
C PRO A 294 26.74 -16.56 -9.63
N LEU A 295 26.93 -16.58 -8.30
CA LEU A 295 25.87 -16.33 -7.31
C LEU A 295 25.40 -14.87 -7.30
N THR A 296 26.24 -13.94 -7.73
CA THR A 296 25.92 -12.51 -7.87
C THR A 296 25.48 -12.14 -9.29
N GLY A 297 25.38 -13.13 -10.19
CA GLY A 297 25.19 -12.89 -11.63
C GLY A 297 26.40 -12.18 -12.24
N ASP A 298 27.60 -12.59 -11.87
CA ASP A 298 28.88 -12.02 -12.32
C ASP A 298 29.02 -10.52 -12.03
N GLY A 299 28.60 -10.10 -10.83
CA GLY A 299 28.67 -8.70 -10.39
C GLY A 299 27.45 -7.84 -10.75
N LYS A 300 26.39 -8.41 -11.35
CA LYS A 300 25.08 -7.75 -11.48
C LYS A 300 24.55 -7.25 -10.14
N ILE A 301 24.91 -7.94 -9.06
CA ILE A 301 24.71 -7.48 -7.70
C ILE A 301 26.02 -7.05 -7.08
N ASN A 302 26.06 -5.78 -6.68
CA ASN A 302 27.20 -5.21 -5.99
C ASN A 302 26.82 -4.80 -4.56
N ILE A 303 27.05 -5.72 -3.62
CA ILE A 303 26.75 -5.52 -2.19
C ILE A 303 27.69 -4.45 -1.59
N THR A 304 28.95 -4.40 -2.02
CA THR A 304 29.94 -3.44 -1.52
C THR A 304 29.64 -2.01 -1.97
N ALA A 305 29.31 -1.80 -3.25
CA ALA A 305 28.85 -0.51 -3.76
C ALA A 305 27.59 -0.03 -3.05
N ARG A 306 26.71 -0.96 -2.66
CA ARG A 306 25.57 -0.62 -1.81
C ARG A 306 26.03 -0.17 -0.41
N LEU A 307 26.92 -0.90 0.24
CA LEU A 307 27.43 -0.51 1.57
C LEU A 307 28.07 0.88 1.53
N GLU A 308 28.82 1.17 0.48
CA GLU A 308 29.42 2.49 0.19
C GLU A 308 28.37 3.57 -0.05
N TYR A 309 27.37 3.31 -0.92
CA TYR A 309 26.25 4.23 -1.16
C TYR A 309 25.49 4.58 0.13
N ALA A 310 25.41 3.66 1.11
CA ALA A 310 24.77 3.94 2.41
C ALA A 310 25.51 4.98 3.26
N LEU A 311 26.84 4.95 3.19
CA LEU A 311 27.72 5.80 3.97
C LEU A 311 27.92 7.16 3.30
N THR A 312 27.73 7.22 1.98
CA THR A 312 28.03 8.39 1.16
C THR A 312 26.79 9.11 0.62
N SER A 313 25.66 8.41 0.42
CA SER A 313 24.43 9.01 -0.13
C SER A 313 23.58 9.65 0.97
N SER A 314 23.49 10.98 0.90
CA SER A 314 22.56 11.75 1.72
C SER A 314 21.09 11.38 1.45
N GLY A 315 20.74 10.96 0.23
CA GLY A 315 19.35 10.75 -0.20
C GLY A 315 18.60 9.68 0.61
N SER A 316 19.24 8.53 0.88
CA SER A 316 18.61 7.45 1.65
C SER A 316 18.36 7.82 3.12
N TRP A 317 19.20 8.70 3.68
CA TRP A 317 19.04 9.20 5.04
C TRP A 317 17.97 10.28 5.11
N LYS A 318 17.98 11.23 4.16
CA LYS A 318 16.93 12.24 4.02
C LYS A 318 15.54 11.61 3.91
N GLU A 319 15.40 10.53 3.14
CA GLU A 319 14.14 9.79 3.02
C GLU A 319 13.63 9.28 4.38
N ARG A 320 14.50 8.64 5.18
CA ARG A 320 14.14 8.17 6.53
C ARG A 320 13.85 9.32 7.49
N PHE A 321 14.67 10.37 7.46
CA PHE A 321 14.44 11.54 8.31
C PHE A 321 13.13 12.23 7.97
N SER A 322 12.77 12.34 6.69
CA SER A 322 11.45 12.82 6.25
C SER A 322 10.31 12.04 6.92
N ALA A 323 10.40 10.71 6.94
CA ALA A 323 9.40 9.87 7.62
C ALA A 323 9.39 10.09 9.14
N TRP A 324 10.56 10.27 9.77
CA TRP A 324 10.70 10.51 11.21
C TRP A 324 10.09 11.85 11.61
N TYR A 325 10.45 12.92 10.90
CA TYR A 325 9.88 14.25 11.09
C TYR A 325 8.37 14.23 10.93
N ASN A 326 7.85 13.50 9.93
CA ASN A 326 6.42 13.37 9.72
C ASN A 326 5.72 12.81 10.99
N SER A 327 6.27 11.76 11.59
CA SER A 327 5.74 11.20 12.85
C SER A 327 5.84 12.17 14.02
N ILE A 328 6.87 13.03 14.07
CA ILE A 328 7.03 14.05 15.11
C ILE A 328 6.03 15.19 14.91
N PHE A 329 5.79 15.64 13.68
CA PHE A 329 4.79 16.66 13.39
C PHE A 329 3.37 16.17 13.68
N GLN A 330 3.05 14.91 13.39
CA GLN A 330 1.78 14.30 13.81
C GLN A 330 1.60 14.32 15.34
N TRP A 331 2.66 14.04 16.09
CA TRP A 331 2.64 14.04 17.56
C TRP A 331 2.51 15.44 18.17
N LEU A 332 3.21 16.42 17.59
CA LEU A 332 3.29 17.80 18.08
C LEU A 332 2.22 18.71 17.47
N ASP A 333 1.21 18.15 16.81
CA ASP A 333 0.12 18.91 16.24
C ASP A 333 -0.59 19.78 17.30
N GLY A 334 -0.75 21.07 16.98
CA GLY A 334 -1.28 22.07 17.89
C GLY A 334 -2.79 22.04 18.08
N ASN A 335 -3.53 21.42 17.15
CA ASN A 335 -5.00 21.41 17.14
C ASN A 335 -5.54 20.45 18.22
N ASN A 336 -4.82 19.35 18.48
CA ASN A 336 -5.19 18.42 19.55
C ASN A 336 -4.03 18.14 20.53
N LYS A 337 -4.02 18.87 21.65
CA LYS A 337 -3.02 18.71 22.72
C LYS A 337 -3.02 17.33 23.40
N LEU A 338 -4.08 16.52 23.27
CA LEU A 338 -4.10 15.15 23.80
C LEU A 338 -3.14 14.21 23.04
N ARG A 339 -2.67 14.61 21.86
CA ARG A 339 -1.61 13.91 21.13
C ARG A 339 -0.28 13.89 21.88
N ILE A 340 0.01 14.88 22.72
CA ILE A 340 1.25 14.89 23.53
C ILE A 340 1.33 13.64 24.43
N PRO A 341 0.37 13.35 25.33
CA PRO A 341 0.41 12.15 26.15
C PRO A 341 0.04 10.87 25.40
N PHE A 342 -0.89 10.91 24.43
CA PHE A 342 -1.52 9.70 23.87
C PHE A 342 -1.23 9.44 22.39
N GLY A 343 -0.53 10.34 21.70
CA GLY A 343 -0.19 10.23 20.28
C GLY A 343 -1.39 10.50 19.38
N SER A 344 -1.18 10.40 18.07
CA SER A 344 -2.23 10.55 17.05
C SER A 344 -3.20 9.36 16.99
N GLY A 345 -2.90 8.26 17.69
CA GLY A 345 -3.65 7.01 17.65
C GLY A 345 -2.88 5.87 16.98
N ILE A 346 -2.84 4.69 17.59
CA ILE A 346 -2.18 3.51 17.04
C ILE A 346 -2.69 3.16 15.63
N GLY A 347 -1.78 3.07 14.64
CA GLY A 347 -2.11 2.76 13.24
C GLY A 347 -2.57 3.95 12.38
N THR A 348 -2.50 5.19 12.87
CA THR A 348 -2.89 6.39 12.12
C THR A 348 -1.80 6.97 11.23
N PHE A 349 -0.52 6.60 11.42
CA PHE A 349 0.59 7.19 10.67
C PHE A 349 0.37 7.10 9.16
N GLN A 350 -0.08 5.94 8.66
CA GLN A 350 -0.31 5.72 7.23
C GLN A 350 -1.45 6.56 6.64
N LEU A 351 -2.40 6.99 7.45
CA LEU A 351 -3.52 7.83 7.03
C LEU A 351 -3.09 9.31 7.03
N TYR A 352 -2.35 9.73 8.05
CA TYR A 352 -1.95 11.11 8.24
C TYR A 352 -0.66 11.49 7.52
N HIS A 353 0.15 10.52 7.07
CA HIS A 353 1.45 10.78 6.45
C HIS A 353 1.38 11.88 5.36
N LEU A 354 0.43 11.77 4.43
CA LEU A 354 0.29 12.75 3.37
C LEU A 354 -0.05 14.15 3.90
N LEU A 355 -0.92 14.21 4.91
CA LEU A 355 -1.43 15.46 5.50
C LEU A 355 -0.37 16.24 6.26
N TYR A 356 0.65 15.54 6.80
CA TYR A 356 1.77 16.13 7.52
C TYR A 356 3.05 16.28 6.68
N SER A 357 3.02 15.83 5.43
CA SER A 357 4.14 16.00 4.50
C SER A 357 4.47 17.49 4.25
N PRO A 358 3.50 18.41 4.10
CA PRO A 358 3.79 19.82 3.86
C PRO A 358 4.61 20.48 4.96
N GLN A 359 4.33 20.18 6.23
CA GLN A 359 5.08 20.69 7.38
C GLN A 359 6.52 20.17 7.39
N VAL A 360 6.73 18.91 6.94
CA VAL A 360 8.07 18.35 6.77
C VAL A 360 8.84 19.08 5.67
N LEU A 361 8.19 19.35 4.53
CA LEU A 361 8.80 20.01 3.38
C LEU A 361 9.04 21.49 3.64
N ASP A 362 8.16 22.18 4.36
CA ASP A 362 8.39 23.56 4.78
C ASP A 362 9.60 23.66 5.74
N HIS A 363 9.71 22.71 6.67
CA HIS A 363 10.84 22.65 7.61
C HIS A 363 12.15 22.23 6.94
N ASN A 364 12.12 21.32 5.96
CA ASN A 364 13.28 20.84 5.21
C ASN A 364 12.94 20.72 3.71
N PRO A 365 13.01 21.82 2.93
CA PRO A 365 12.61 21.82 1.52
C PRO A 365 13.44 20.89 0.64
N ASP A 366 14.68 20.60 1.02
CA ASP A 366 15.55 19.66 0.33
C ASP A 366 15.08 18.20 0.39
N TYR A 367 14.05 17.90 1.19
CA TYR A 367 13.40 16.58 1.23
C TYR A 367 12.41 16.36 0.07
N MET A 368 12.01 17.40 -0.67
CA MET A 368 11.14 17.27 -1.85
C MET A 368 11.71 16.29 -2.87
N LEU A 369 13.04 16.26 -3.03
CA LEU A 369 13.77 15.35 -3.91
C LEU A 369 13.70 13.87 -3.51
N VAL A 370 13.39 13.58 -2.25
CA VAL A 370 13.37 12.20 -1.70
C VAL A 370 11.99 11.81 -1.20
N TRP A 371 10.96 12.57 -1.57
CA TRP A 371 9.59 12.32 -1.13
C TRP A 371 9.14 10.88 -1.45
N ASN A 372 8.41 10.28 -0.52
CA ASN A 372 7.82 8.95 -0.68
C ASN A 372 6.47 8.87 0.02
N ASN A 373 5.60 7.98 -0.45
CA ASN A 373 4.33 7.68 0.21
C ASN A 373 4.56 6.64 1.32
N PHE A 374 5.05 7.08 2.48
CA PHE A 374 5.38 6.20 3.58
C PHE A 374 4.13 5.62 4.26
N LYS A 375 4.07 4.30 4.40
CA LYS A 375 3.10 3.62 5.26
C LYS A 375 3.55 3.52 6.72
N ARG A 376 4.84 3.70 6.98
CA ARG A 376 5.51 3.50 8.27
C ARG A 376 6.66 4.48 8.40
N THR A 377 7.03 4.80 9.64
CA THR A 377 8.08 5.78 9.96
C THR A 377 9.50 5.24 9.68
N HIS A 378 9.69 3.97 9.32
CA HIS A 378 11.01 3.34 9.25
C HIS A 378 11.81 3.46 10.57
N ASN A 379 11.10 3.52 11.69
CA ASN A 379 11.63 3.50 13.05
C ASN A 379 10.46 3.17 13.99
N ASP A 380 10.41 1.95 14.49
CA ASP A 380 9.31 1.46 15.35
C ASP A 380 9.17 2.31 16.63
N TYR A 381 10.27 2.90 17.13
CA TYR A 381 10.26 3.72 18.35
C TYR A 381 9.66 5.10 18.12
N VAL A 382 10.06 5.77 17.03
CA VAL A 382 9.52 7.09 16.67
C VAL A 382 8.06 6.95 16.25
N GLN A 383 7.70 5.88 15.53
CA GLN A 383 6.30 5.59 15.24
C GLN A 383 5.49 5.36 16.53
N GLY A 384 6.06 4.62 17.50
CA GLY A 384 5.44 4.41 18.81
C GLY A 384 5.20 5.73 19.57
N LEU A 385 6.11 6.70 19.47
CA LEU A 385 5.92 8.05 20.01
C LEU A 385 4.83 8.81 19.24
N GLY A 386 4.86 8.78 17.90
CA GLY A 386 3.86 9.38 17.03
C GLY A 386 2.44 8.93 17.37
N GLU A 387 2.26 7.62 17.46
CA GLU A 387 0.94 7.00 17.51
C GLU A 387 0.43 6.73 18.94
N MET A 388 1.30 6.58 19.95
CA MET A 388 0.91 6.34 21.35
C MET A 388 1.38 7.43 22.34
N GLY A 389 2.05 8.47 21.84
CA GLY A 389 2.47 9.63 22.63
C GLY A 389 3.54 9.31 23.67
N LEU A 390 3.75 10.24 24.60
CA LEU A 390 4.72 10.09 25.67
C LEU A 390 4.44 8.88 26.56
N VAL A 391 3.17 8.56 26.83
CA VAL A 391 2.81 7.41 27.69
C VAL A 391 3.26 6.11 27.04
N GLY A 392 2.95 5.91 25.75
CA GLY A 392 3.40 4.73 25.01
C GLY A 392 4.92 4.67 24.91
N PHE A 393 5.56 5.78 24.58
CA PHE A 393 7.01 5.87 24.46
C PHE A 393 7.73 5.53 25.77
N ILE A 394 7.25 6.05 26.92
CA ILE A 394 7.78 5.73 28.24
C ILE A 394 7.68 4.23 28.53
N PHE A 395 6.55 3.58 28.23
CA PHE A 395 6.41 2.15 28.43
C PHE A 395 7.30 1.31 27.50
N ILE A 396 7.51 1.75 26.25
CA ILE A 396 8.45 1.12 25.32
C ILE A 396 9.88 1.23 25.87
N VAL A 397 10.33 2.43 26.24
CA VAL A 397 11.67 2.66 26.80
C VAL A 397 11.85 1.88 28.10
N LEU A 398 10.85 1.87 28.98
CA LEU A 398 10.86 1.10 30.21
C LEU A 398 10.95 -0.40 29.94
N MET A 399 10.18 -0.91 28.98
CA MET A 399 10.21 -2.32 28.60
C MET A 399 11.60 -2.72 28.08
N VAL A 400 12.16 -1.95 27.14
CA VAL A 400 13.50 -2.20 26.58
C VAL A 400 14.57 -2.10 27.65
N GLY A 401 14.55 -1.04 28.46
CA GLY A 401 15.50 -0.84 29.57
C GLY A 401 15.45 -1.97 30.60
N LEU A 402 14.25 -2.41 31.00
CA LEU A 402 14.07 -3.55 31.90
C LEU A 402 14.51 -4.87 31.27
N LEU A 403 14.28 -5.08 29.96
CA LEU A 403 14.73 -6.27 29.25
C LEU A 403 16.26 -6.32 29.24
N VAL A 404 16.93 -5.22 28.87
CA VAL A 404 18.39 -5.10 28.88
C VAL A 404 18.95 -5.33 30.28
N PHE A 405 18.40 -4.65 31.29
CA PHE A 405 18.82 -4.81 32.68
C PHE A 405 18.69 -6.28 33.14
N ARG A 406 17.53 -6.90 32.88
CA ARG A 406 17.25 -8.27 33.31
C ARG A 406 18.10 -9.28 32.55
N PHE A 407 18.38 -9.03 31.27
CA PHE A 407 19.31 -9.82 30.47
C PHE A 407 20.70 -9.85 31.10
N PHE A 408 21.34 -8.70 31.30
CA PHE A 408 22.70 -8.66 31.86
C PHE A 408 22.78 -9.16 33.32
N ARG A 409 21.74 -8.87 34.13
CA ARG A 409 21.62 -9.41 35.49
C ARG A 409 21.58 -10.94 35.49
N ASN A 410 20.81 -11.56 34.60
CA ASN A 410 20.70 -13.02 34.53
C ASN A 410 21.93 -13.66 33.90
N LEU A 411 22.51 -13.03 32.88
CA LEU A 411 23.74 -13.49 32.23
C LEU A 411 24.86 -13.73 33.26
N SER A 412 24.97 -12.85 34.24
CA SER A 412 25.94 -12.97 35.33
C SER A 412 25.63 -14.11 36.31
N LYS A 413 24.35 -14.43 36.52
CA LYS A 413 23.87 -15.44 37.48
C LYS A 413 23.85 -16.87 36.96
N ILE A 414 23.68 -17.06 35.64
CA ILE A 414 23.68 -18.40 35.02
C ILE A 414 24.97 -19.12 35.40
N ASP A 415 24.88 -20.33 35.94
CA ASP A 415 26.00 -21.06 36.53
C ASP A 415 26.57 -22.15 35.64
N ASN A 416 25.89 -22.49 34.55
CA ASN A 416 26.28 -23.55 33.62
C ASN A 416 26.42 -23.06 32.17
N ASN A 417 27.31 -23.71 31.42
CA ASN A 417 27.68 -23.30 30.07
C ASN A 417 26.57 -23.50 29.02
N ARG A 418 25.66 -24.46 29.20
CA ARG A 418 24.57 -24.71 28.24
C ARG A 418 23.55 -23.58 28.28
N ASP A 419 23.11 -23.22 29.48
CA ASP A 419 22.19 -22.12 29.69
C ASP A 419 22.80 -20.78 29.29
N LEU A 420 24.11 -20.59 29.52
CA LEU A 420 24.81 -19.38 29.10
C LEU A 420 24.80 -19.24 27.58
N LEU A 421 25.05 -20.34 26.87
CA LEU A 421 25.01 -20.38 25.41
C LEU A 421 23.58 -20.12 24.89
N LEU A 422 22.58 -20.79 25.47
CA LEU A 422 21.18 -20.61 25.11
C LEU A 422 20.75 -19.16 25.31
N TYR A 423 21.00 -18.62 26.50
CA TYR A 423 20.61 -17.26 26.86
C TYR A 423 21.27 -16.21 25.96
N GLY A 424 22.55 -16.40 25.66
CA GLY A 424 23.26 -15.51 24.75
C GLY A 424 22.78 -15.60 23.30
N ALA A 425 22.40 -16.79 22.81
CA ALA A 425 21.79 -16.94 21.49
C ALA A 425 20.44 -16.21 21.38
N LEU A 426 19.60 -16.31 22.42
CA LEU A 426 18.36 -15.53 22.52
C LEU A 426 18.66 -14.02 22.50
N GLY A 427 19.67 -13.60 23.26
CA GLY A 427 20.13 -12.21 23.31
C GLY A 427 20.63 -11.66 21.98
N ALA A 428 21.41 -12.45 21.23
CA ALA A 428 21.87 -12.08 19.90
C ALA A 428 20.72 -11.88 18.91
N GLY A 429 19.69 -12.74 18.96
CA GLY A 429 18.48 -12.57 18.16
C GLY A 429 17.70 -11.30 18.52
N ILE A 430 17.51 -11.04 19.83
CA ILE A 430 16.84 -9.81 20.32
C ILE A 430 17.64 -8.56 19.94
N PHE A 431 18.97 -8.60 20.04
CA PHE A 431 19.83 -7.50 19.63
C PHE A 431 19.70 -7.21 18.14
N SER A 432 19.72 -8.25 17.30
CA SER A 432 19.54 -8.11 15.85
C SER A 432 18.22 -7.42 15.51
N LEU A 433 17.13 -7.81 16.18
CA LEU A 433 15.82 -7.19 16.04
C LEU A 433 15.83 -5.73 16.48
N ALA A 434 16.35 -5.44 17.68
CA ALA A 434 16.33 -4.09 18.26
C ALA A 434 17.10 -3.09 17.38
N VAL A 435 18.30 -3.45 16.91
CA VAL A 435 19.08 -2.61 15.99
C VAL A 435 18.33 -2.38 14.68
N HIS A 436 17.59 -3.38 14.18
CA HIS A 436 16.85 -3.21 12.95
C HIS A 436 15.61 -2.32 13.11
N SER A 437 14.87 -2.44 14.21
CA SER A 437 13.71 -1.58 14.54
C SER A 437 14.03 -0.09 14.66
N PHE A 438 15.31 0.31 14.75
CA PHE A 438 15.73 1.71 14.68
C PHE A 438 15.69 2.30 13.26
N PHE A 439 15.83 1.45 12.23
CA PHE A 439 15.98 1.89 10.84
C PHE A 439 14.95 1.30 9.88
N GLU A 440 14.16 0.33 10.36
CA GLU A 440 13.08 -0.36 9.66
C GLU A 440 11.99 -0.74 10.67
N PHE A 441 11.01 -1.54 10.23
CA PHE A 441 9.78 -1.84 10.97
C PHE A 441 9.45 -3.35 11.01
N PRO A 442 10.38 -4.22 11.48
CA PRO A 442 10.23 -5.67 11.46
C PRO A 442 9.01 -6.18 12.25
N LEU A 443 8.57 -5.43 13.28
CA LEU A 443 7.49 -5.83 14.17
C LEU A 443 6.10 -5.78 13.52
N HIS A 444 5.95 -5.15 12.36
CA HIS A 444 4.69 -5.12 11.61
C HIS A 444 4.41 -6.43 10.84
N MET A 445 5.40 -7.32 10.75
CA MET A 445 5.24 -8.61 10.08
C MET A 445 5.08 -9.73 11.09
N GLN A 446 3.98 -10.47 10.97
CA GLN A 446 3.63 -11.48 11.97
C GLN A 446 4.70 -12.56 12.23
N PRO A 447 5.42 -13.09 11.22
CA PRO A 447 6.48 -14.07 11.47
C PRO A 447 7.59 -13.52 12.38
N ASN A 448 8.02 -12.29 12.12
CA ASN A 448 9.05 -11.60 12.88
C ASN A 448 8.56 -11.24 14.28
N LEU A 449 7.33 -10.71 14.39
CA LEU A 449 6.70 -10.37 15.65
C LEU A 449 6.52 -11.60 16.56
N MET A 450 6.05 -12.72 16.01
CA MET A 450 5.91 -13.97 16.77
C MET A 450 7.26 -14.46 17.30
N LEU A 451 8.31 -14.40 16.48
CA LEU A 451 9.65 -14.80 16.88
C LEU A 451 10.22 -13.86 17.95
N ALA A 452 10.03 -12.55 17.79
CA ALA A 452 10.40 -11.53 18.78
C ALA A 452 9.74 -11.80 20.14
N ILE A 453 8.43 -12.07 20.15
CA ILE A 453 7.68 -12.40 21.37
C ILE A 453 8.21 -13.69 21.98
N PHE A 454 8.49 -14.73 21.18
CA PHE A 454 9.07 -15.97 21.69
C PHE A 454 10.43 -15.72 22.37
N LEU A 455 11.35 -15.06 21.67
CA LEU A 455 12.69 -14.76 22.17
C LEU A 455 12.67 -13.95 23.46
N GLY A 456 11.94 -12.82 23.45
CA GLY A 456 11.81 -11.95 24.61
C GLY A 456 11.17 -12.66 25.80
N SER A 457 10.06 -13.37 25.57
CA SER A 457 9.31 -14.05 26.63
C SER A 457 10.08 -15.21 27.26
N VAL A 458 10.87 -15.96 26.49
CA VAL A 458 11.75 -17.00 27.05
C VAL A 458 12.87 -16.36 27.85
N ALA A 459 13.50 -15.29 27.36
CA ALA A 459 14.60 -14.61 28.05
C ALA A 459 14.19 -14.01 29.42
N VAL A 460 12.94 -13.57 29.56
CA VAL A 460 12.38 -13.05 30.83
C VAL A 460 11.47 -14.05 31.55
N GLY A 461 11.37 -15.27 31.03
CA GLY A 461 10.46 -16.29 31.50
C GLY A 461 11.00 -17.14 32.63
N LYS A 462 10.13 -18.02 33.13
CA LYS A 462 10.31 -18.82 34.35
C LYS A 462 11.61 -19.61 34.37
N TYR A 463 12.08 -20.10 33.22
CA TYR A 463 13.28 -20.91 33.14
C TYR A 463 14.54 -20.15 33.63
N PHE A 464 14.76 -18.93 33.15
CA PHE A 464 15.93 -18.11 33.53
C PHE A 464 15.68 -17.20 34.73
N ASN A 465 14.43 -17.07 35.16
CA ASN A 465 14.00 -16.07 36.13
C ASN A 465 13.19 -16.70 37.27
N PRO A 466 13.85 -17.28 38.28
CA PRO A 466 13.16 -17.89 39.42
C PRO A 466 12.51 -16.84 40.36
N ASP A 467 12.87 -15.56 40.24
CA ASP A 467 12.36 -14.44 41.05
C ASP A 467 11.05 -13.83 40.50
N LEU A 468 10.38 -14.48 39.55
CA LEU A 468 9.09 -14.02 39.05
C LEU A 468 8.01 -14.09 40.13
N LYS A 469 7.12 -13.10 40.13
CA LYS A 469 5.99 -13.03 41.06
C LYS A 469 4.91 -14.01 40.61
N LYS A 470 4.53 -14.93 41.49
CA LYS A 470 3.44 -15.87 41.25
C LYS A 470 2.11 -15.26 41.70
N LYS A 471 1.10 -15.33 40.84
CA LYS A 471 -0.29 -14.96 41.16
C LYS A 471 -1.22 -16.08 40.71
N ILE A 472 -2.20 -16.39 41.56
CA ILE A 472 -3.32 -17.26 41.21
C ILE A 472 -4.47 -16.35 40.80
N VAL A 473 -5.04 -16.63 39.63
CA VAL A 473 -6.17 -15.89 39.08
C VAL A 473 -7.36 -16.82 38.89
N SER A 474 -8.57 -16.26 39.01
CA SER A 474 -9.81 -17.01 38.78
C SER A 474 -9.83 -17.54 37.35
N ARG A 475 -10.10 -18.85 37.22
CA ARG A 475 -10.26 -19.52 35.92
C ARG A 475 -11.38 -18.86 35.11
N THR A 476 -12.53 -18.61 35.73
CA THR A 476 -13.70 -18.03 35.07
C THR A 476 -13.40 -16.63 34.54
N LEU A 477 -12.81 -15.77 35.38
CA LEU A 477 -12.47 -14.40 34.95
C LEU A 477 -11.45 -14.41 33.81
N THR A 478 -10.40 -15.22 33.92
CA THR A 478 -9.36 -15.35 32.88
C THR A 478 -9.94 -15.90 31.58
N ALA A 479 -10.85 -16.87 31.67
CA ALA A 479 -11.54 -17.44 30.52
C ALA A 479 -12.37 -16.39 29.80
N VAL A 480 -13.21 -15.64 30.53
CA VAL A 480 -14.06 -14.59 29.95
C VAL A 480 -13.20 -13.53 29.28
N LEU A 481 -12.18 -13.01 29.97
CA LEU A 481 -11.31 -11.97 29.41
C LEU A 481 -10.60 -12.41 28.13
N LEU A 482 -9.93 -13.58 28.15
CA LEU A 482 -9.16 -14.06 27.00
C LEU A 482 -10.06 -14.47 25.82
N LEU A 483 -11.21 -15.11 26.10
CA LEU A 483 -12.11 -15.57 25.04
C LEU A 483 -12.90 -14.42 24.41
N VAL A 484 -13.33 -13.42 25.19
CA VAL A 484 -13.97 -12.22 24.63
C VAL A 484 -12.98 -11.43 23.78
N LEU A 485 -11.75 -11.21 24.29
CA LEU A 485 -10.69 -10.54 23.52
C LEU A 485 -10.36 -11.31 22.24
N ALA A 486 -10.19 -12.63 22.32
CA ALA A 486 -9.90 -13.48 21.16
C ALA A 486 -11.06 -13.50 20.16
N ALA A 487 -12.32 -13.63 20.62
CA ALA A 487 -13.48 -13.64 19.74
C ALA A 487 -13.65 -12.30 19.00
N GLY A 488 -13.49 -11.18 19.70
CA GLY A 488 -13.49 -9.85 19.10
C GLY A 488 -12.39 -9.69 18.06
N LEU A 489 -11.15 -10.11 18.37
CA LEU A 489 -10.04 -10.04 17.42
C LEU A 489 -10.21 -11.00 16.23
N ILE A 490 -10.74 -12.21 16.43
CA ILE A 490 -11.04 -13.14 15.33
C ILE A 490 -12.07 -12.50 14.39
N PHE A 491 -13.12 -11.89 14.91
CA PHE A 491 -14.11 -11.18 14.11
C PHE A 491 -13.48 -10.02 13.31
N LEU A 492 -12.73 -9.13 13.99
CA LEU A 492 -12.08 -7.98 13.36
C LEU A 492 -11.05 -8.40 12.30
N LYS A 493 -10.17 -9.36 12.61
CA LYS A 493 -9.14 -9.84 11.67
C LYS A 493 -9.73 -10.66 10.52
N THR A 494 -10.82 -11.39 10.73
CA THR A 494 -11.51 -12.14 9.65
C THR A 494 -12.16 -11.16 8.68
N THR A 495 -12.86 -10.16 9.20
CA THR A 495 -13.49 -9.14 8.36
C THR A 495 -12.46 -8.30 7.60
N ALA A 496 -11.31 -7.96 8.21
CA ALA A 496 -10.19 -7.33 7.52
C ALA A 496 -9.61 -8.21 6.40
N PHE A 497 -9.35 -9.50 6.69
CA PHE A 497 -8.81 -10.45 5.71
C PHE A 497 -9.76 -10.67 4.51
N LEU A 498 -11.06 -10.84 4.77
CA LEU A 498 -12.06 -11.01 3.72
C LEU A 498 -12.30 -9.70 2.95
N GLY A 499 -12.34 -8.55 3.64
CA GLY A 499 -12.49 -7.24 3.02
C GLY A 499 -11.36 -6.95 2.04
N GLU A 500 -10.10 -7.18 2.44
CA GLU A 500 -8.95 -7.07 1.54
C GLU A 500 -9.00 -8.11 0.39
N GLY A 501 -9.48 -9.31 0.70
CA GLY A 501 -9.87 -10.37 -0.23
C GLY A 501 -10.71 -9.90 -1.40
N PHE A 502 -11.91 -9.40 -1.09
CA PHE A 502 -12.85 -8.93 -2.10
C PHE A 502 -12.36 -7.65 -2.79
N PHE A 503 -11.60 -6.78 -2.11
CA PHE A 503 -10.95 -5.66 -2.78
C PHE A 503 -10.01 -6.12 -3.89
N ARG A 504 -9.20 -7.16 -3.63
CA ARG A 504 -8.31 -7.75 -4.64
C ARG A 504 -9.05 -8.37 -5.81
N THR A 505 -10.16 -9.07 -5.54
CA THR A 505 -11.05 -9.58 -6.59
C THR A 505 -11.64 -8.44 -7.42
N GLY A 506 -12.15 -7.39 -6.78
CA GLY A 506 -12.68 -6.20 -7.45
C GLY A 506 -11.63 -5.48 -8.31
N GLN A 507 -10.39 -5.35 -7.84
CA GLN A 507 -9.28 -4.82 -8.66
C GLN A 507 -8.99 -5.68 -9.89
N THR A 508 -9.03 -7.00 -9.73
CA THR A 508 -8.82 -7.93 -10.84
C THR A 508 -9.94 -7.79 -11.88
N ASN A 509 -11.19 -7.69 -11.41
CA ASN A 509 -12.35 -7.45 -12.28
C ASN A 509 -12.27 -6.08 -12.97
N GLN A 510 -11.83 -5.03 -12.28
CA GLN A 510 -11.58 -3.72 -12.89
C GLN A 510 -10.50 -3.80 -13.99
N GLN A 511 -9.44 -4.57 -13.80
CA GLN A 511 -8.41 -4.77 -14.82
C GLN A 511 -8.96 -5.48 -16.05
N TYR A 512 -9.79 -6.51 -15.87
CA TYR A 512 -10.48 -7.18 -16.98
C TYR A 512 -11.44 -6.23 -17.69
N TYR A 513 -12.22 -5.44 -16.94
CA TYR A 513 -13.05 -4.37 -17.49
C TYR A 513 -12.24 -3.47 -18.43
N LEU A 514 -11.12 -2.92 -17.95
CA LEU A 514 -10.27 -2.03 -18.75
C LEU A 514 -9.69 -2.74 -19.98
N ALA A 515 -9.25 -3.99 -19.84
CA ALA A 515 -8.68 -4.76 -20.94
C ALA A 515 -9.70 -5.01 -22.06
N TYR A 516 -10.91 -5.46 -21.71
CA TYR A 516 -11.99 -5.70 -22.68
C TYR A 516 -12.51 -4.39 -23.28
N PHE A 517 -12.65 -3.34 -22.47
CA PHE A 517 -13.06 -2.03 -22.95
C PHE A 517 -12.06 -1.48 -23.98
N ASN A 518 -10.76 -1.50 -23.66
CA ASN A 518 -9.72 -1.02 -24.58
C ASN A 518 -9.70 -1.84 -25.88
N GLN A 519 -9.91 -3.16 -25.80
CA GLN A 519 -10.00 -3.99 -26.99
C GLN A 519 -11.23 -3.64 -27.84
N ALA A 520 -12.37 -3.34 -27.22
CA ALA A 520 -13.54 -2.85 -27.93
C ALA A 520 -13.28 -1.48 -28.60
N GLN A 521 -12.65 -0.54 -27.90
CA GLN A 521 -12.32 0.78 -28.46
C GLN A 521 -11.32 0.72 -29.63
N SER A 522 -10.51 -0.34 -29.71
CA SER A 522 -9.64 -0.57 -30.87
C SER A 522 -10.41 -0.91 -32.15
N LEU A 523 -11.68 -1.33 -32.03
CA LEU A 523 -12.57 -1.63 -33.13
C LEU A 523 -13.48 -0.41 -33.38
N ASN A 524 -13.21 0.36 -34.44
CA ASN A 524 -14.04 1.51 -34.80
C ASN A 524 -15.42 1.05 -35.31
N LEU A 525 -16.39 0.95 -34.40
CA LEU A 525 -17.75 0.47 -34.72
C LEU A 525 -18.40 1.31 -35.82
N SER A 526 -18.26 2.64 -35.80
CA SER A 526 -18.83 3.52 -36.82
C SER A 526 -18.25 3.24 -38.20
N ALA A 527 -16.94 3.04 -38.30
CA ALA A 527 -16.28 2.67 -39.56
C ALA A 527 -16.71 1.27 -40.04
N LEU A 528 -16.86 0.31 -39.12
CA LEU A 528 -17.34 -1.04 -39.46
C LEU A 528 -18.80 -1.03 -39.96
N GLN A 529 -19.67 -0.24 -39.31
CA GLN A 529 -21.06 -0.05 -39.72
C GLN A 529 -21.14 0.66 -41.09
N GLN A 530 -20.30 1.67 -41.31
CA GLN A 530 -20.20 2.35 -42.60
C GLN A 530 -19.73 1.39 -43.69
N ALA A 531 -18.67 0.62 -43.46
CA ALA A 531 -18.18 -0.36 -44.42
C ALA A 531 -19.22 -1.46 -44.72
N LYS A 532 -20.00 -1.89 -43.72
CA LYS A 532 -21.14 -2.80 -43.92
C LYS A 532 -22.20 -2.19 -44.83
N SER A 533 -22.53 -0.91 -44.62
CA SER A 533 -23.46 -0.18 -45.46
C SER A 533 -22.92 -0.03 -46.90
N ASP A 534 -21.64 0.30 -47.06
CA ASP A 534 -21.03 0.49 -48.38
C ASP A 534 -20.94 -0.80 -49.20
N ILE A 535 -20.67 -1.95 -48.56
CA ILE A 535 -20.74 -3.26 -49.23
C ILE A 535 -22.17 -3.60 -49.64
N SER A 536 -23.16 -3.29 -48.79
CA SER A 536 -24.57 -3.58 -49.07
C SER A 536 -25.13 -2.73 -50.22
N ASN A 537 -24.65 -1.49 -50.33
CA ASN A 537 -25.08 -0.52 -51.33
C ASN A 537 -24.15 -0.45 -52.55
N PHE A 538 -23.06 -1.23 -52.58
CA PHE A 538 -22.00 -1.18 -53.59
C PHE A 538 -21.48 0.25 -53.84
N SER A 539 -21.20 0.98 -52.76
CA SER A 539 -20.72 2.37 -52.79
C SER A 539 -19.25 2.50 -52.43
N GLY A 540 -18.67 3.67 -52.76
CA GLY A 540 -17.29 4.01 -52.43
C GLY A 540 -16.28 3.01 -52.97
N SER A 541 -15.42 2.50 -52.10
CA SER A 541 -14.36 1.53 -52.44
C SER A 541 -14.90 0.15 -52.87
N TYR A 542 -16.20 -0.12 -52.69
CA TYR A 542 -16.84 -1.40 -53.00
C TYR A 542 -17.71 -1.34 -54.27
N SER A 543 -17.67 -0.24 -55.04
CA SER A 543 -18.46 -0.07 -56.26
C SER A 543 -18.14 -1.09 -57.36
N TYR A 544 -16.91 -1.60 -57.39
CA TYR A 544 -16.51 -2.68 -58.30
C TYR A 544 -17.27 -3.99 -58.08
N LEU A 545 -17.95 -4.15 -56.94
CA LEU A 545 -18.76 -5.32 -56.62
C LEU A 545 -20.20 -5.21 -57.16
N ALA A 546 -20.63 -4.09 -57.76
CA ALA A 546 -22.01 -3.86 -58.18
C ALA A 546 -22.51 -4.88 -59.23
N ASP A 547 -21.67 -5.22 -60.20
CA ASP A 547 -21.98 -6.15 -61.29
C ASP A 547 -20.72 -6.85 -61.83
N VAL A 548 -20.88 -7.91 -62.64
CA VAL A 548 -19.77 -8.69 -63.21
C VAL A 548 -18.84 -7.86 -64.08
N ALA A 549 -19.36 -6.88 -64.83
CA ALA A 549 -18.55 -6.07 -65.73
C ALA A 549 -17.64 -5.13 -64.92
N SER A 550 -18.19 -4.49 -63.90
CA SER A 550 -17.45 -3.68 -62.92
C SER A 550 -16.38 -4.48 -62.19
N TYR A 551 -16.70 -5.73 -61.82
CA TYR A 551 -15.74 -6.64 -61.18
C TYR A 551 -14.61 -7.04 -62.13
N MET A 552 -14.94 -7.37 -63.37
CA MET A 552 -13.98 -7.72 -64.42
C MET A 552 -13.05 -6.56 -64.80
N ASN A 553 -13.50 -5.31 -64.68
CA ASN A 553 -12.64 -4.14 -64.90
C ASN A 553 -11.50 -4.06 -63.87
N VAL A 554 -11.75 -4.47 -62.62
CA VAL A 554 -10.77 -4.40 -61.53
C VAL A 554 -9.98 -5.71 -61.38
N LYS A 555 -10.66 -6.86 -61.48
CA LYS A 555 -10.12 -8.21 -61.19
C LYS A 555 -9.90 -9.08 -62.44
N GLY A 556 -10.21 -8.59 -63.63
CA GLY A 556 -10.19 -9.40 -64.85
C GLY A 556 -8.84 -10.01 -65.20
N THR A 557 -7.73 -9.31 -64.94
CA THR A 557 -6.37 -9.85 -65.16
C THR A 557 -6.07 -11.02 -64.21
N GLU A 558 -6.50 -10.94 -62.95
CA GLU A 558 -6.34 -12.00 -61.95
C GLU A 558 -7.16 -13.24 -62.33
N ILE A 559 -8.41 -13.04 -62.74
CA ILE A 559 -9.33 -14.13 -63.14
C ILE A 559 -8.83 -14.83 -64.41
N ARG A 560 -8.38 -14.08 -65.43
CA ARG A 560 -7.81 -14.66 -66.67
C ARG A 560 -6.56 -15.50 -66.40
N SER A 561 -5.74 -15.10 -65.43
CA SER A 561 -4.56 -15.87 -65.03
C SER A 561 -4.93 -17.16 -64.28
N LYS A 562 -6.04 -17.16 -63.54
CA LYS A 562 -6.47 -18.30 -62.71
C LYS A 562 -7.21 -19.37 -63.51
N TYR A 563 -7.81 -19.00 -64.64
CA TYR A 563 -8.53 -19.90 -65.54
C TYR A 563 -7.98 -19.85 -66.98
N PRO A 564 -6.71 -20.26 -67.21
CA PRO A 564 -6.09 -20.22 -68.53
C PRO A 564 -6.80 -21.19 -69.49
N GLY A 565 -7.38 -20.66 -70.57
CA GLY A 565 -8.07 -21.46 -71.60
C GLY A 565 -9.61 -21.48 -71.50
N ALA A 566 -10.21 -20.81 -70.51
CA ALA A 566 -11.66 -20.62 -70.44
C ALA A 566 -12.17 -19.72 -71.58
N ASN A 567 -13.31 -20.06 -72.18
CA ASN A 567 -13.95 -19.19 -73.18
C ASN A 567 -14.57 -17.94 -72.49
N GLN A 568 -15.01 -16.95 -73.26
CA GLN A 568 -15.49 -15.68 -72.70
C GLN A 568 -16.73 -15.83 -71.79
N ILE A 569 -17.59 -16.82 -72.06
CA ILE A 569 -18.79 -17.10 -71.25
C ILE A 569 -18.38 -17.76 -69.93
N ASP A 570 -17.54 -18.79 -70.00
CA ASP A 570 -17.03 -19.50 -68.82
C ASP A 570 -16.28 -18.54 -67.89
N LEU A 571 -15.55 -17.58 -68.45
CA LEU A 571 -14.76 -16.60 -67.70
C LEU A 571 -15.65 -15.59 -66.95
N LEU A 572 -16.78 -15.19 -67.55
CA LEU A 572 -17.79 -14.35 -66.88
C LEU A 572 -18.54 -15.12 -65.79
N GLU A 573 -18.81 -16.42 -66.00
CA GLU A 573 -19.43 -17.28 -64.98
C GLU A 573 -18.51 -17.47 -63.77
N GLN A 574 -17.22 -17.74 -64.00
CA GLN A 574 -16.24 -17.82 -62.89
C GLN A 574 -16.08 -16.46 -62.20
N ALA A 575 -16.08 -15.35 -62.94
CA ALA A 575 -16.00 -14.01 -62.36
C ALA A 575 -17.20 -13.69 -61.45
N GLU A 576 -18.42 -14.04 -61.86
CA GLU A 576 -19.60 -13.86 -61.01
C GLU A 576 -19.52 -14.71 -59.75
N LYS A 577 -19.05 -15.97 -59.87
CA LYS A 577 -18.86 -16.84 -58.71
C LYS A 577 -17.82 -16.28 -57.73
N GLU A 578 -16.71 -15.75 -58.23
CA GLU A 578 -15.68 -15.11 -57.39
C GLU A 578 -16.20 -13.82 -56.75
N ARG A 579 -16.92 -12.96 -57.49
CA ARG A 579 -17.56 -11.75 -56.95
C ARG A 579 -18.52 -12.06 -55.81
N GLN A 580 -19.40 -13.05 -55.97
CA GLN A 580 -20.34 -13.48 -54.93
C GLN A 580 -19.63 -14.09 -53.70
N ASN A 581 -18.50 -14.76 -53.91
CA ASN A 581 -17.68 -15.26 -52.82
C ASN A 581 -16.95 -14.12 -52.10
N GLU A 582 -16.49 -13.09 -52.82
CA GLU A 582 -15.83 -11.92 -52.25
C GLU A 582 -16.82 -11.09 -51.41
N ILE A 583 -18.03 -10.82 -51.92
CA ILE A 583 -19.09 -10.13 -51.16
C ILE A 583 -19.40 -10.87 -49.86
N ARG A 584 -19.61 -12.20 -49.94
CA ARG A 584 -19.84 -13.03 -48.74
C ARG A 584 -18.68 -12.94 -47.76
N ARG A 585 -17.45 -13.12 -48.23
CA ARG A 585 -16.24 -13.03 -47.40
C ARG A 585 -16.11 -11.68 -46.70
N LEU A 586 -16.29 -10.57 -47.43
CA LEU A 586 -16.19 -9.22 -46.87
C LEU A 586 -17.30 -8.96 -45.84
N THR A 587 -18.53 -9.37 -46.15
CA THR A 587 -19.68 -9.27 -45.25
C THR A 587 -19.45 -10.07 -43.97
N ASP A 588 -18.95 -11.31 -44.09
CA ASP A 588 -18.64 -12.18 -42.96
C ASP A 588 -17.50 -11.62 -42.12
N GLU A 589 -16.44 -11.08 -42.73
CA GLU A 589 -15.35 -10.43 -41.99
C GLU A 589 -15.85 -9.25 -41.16
N ILE A 590 -16.65 -8.36 -41.74
CA ILE A 590 -17.18 -7.20 -41.03
C ILE A 590 -18.15 -7.62 -39.93
N ASN A 591 -19.05 -8.56 -40.22
CA ASN A 591 -19.97 -9.08 -39.21
C ASN A 591 -19.19 -9.75 -38.06
N ASN A 592 -18.11 -10.47 -38.34
CA ASN A 592 -17.25 -11.05 -37.31
C ASN A 592 -16.58 -9.98 -36.44
N ARG A 593 -16.07 -8.89 -37.03
CA ARG A 593 -15.50 -7.76 -36.27
C ARG A 593 -16.54 -7.03 -35.42
N ILE A 594 -17.76 -6.83 -35.94
CA ILE A 594 -18.88 -6.26 -35.18
C ILE A 594 -19.26 -7.19 -34.01
N ASN A 595 -19.33 -8.50 -34.26
CA ASN A 595 -19.61 -9.49 -33.22
C ASN A 595 -18.51 -9.51 -32.14
N GLN A 596 -17.24 -9.36 -32.52
CA GLN A 596 -16.12 -9.21 -31.58
C GLN A 596 -16.26 -7.94 -30.73
N TYR A 597 -16.60 -6.80 -31.34
CA TYR A 597 -16.88 -5.56 -30.61
C TYR A 597 -18.00 -5.77 -29.57
N ASN A 598 -19.13 -6.34 -29.98
CA ASN A 598 -20.26 -6.60 -29.11
C ASN A 598 -19.89 -7.56 -27.95
N PHE A 599 -19.11 -8.59 -28.25
CA PHE A 599 -18.59 -9.52 -27.23
C PHE A 599 -17.71 -8.80 -26.20
N TYR A 600 -16.77 -7.96 -26.66
CA TYR A 600 -15.88 -7.23 -25.76
C TYR A 600 -16.61 -6.20 -24.91
N ILE A 601 -17.58 -5.47 -25.46
CA ILE A 601 -18.42 -4.55 -24.69
C ILE A 601 -19.27 -5.29 -23.66
N SER A 602 -19.88 -6.42 -24.03
CA SER A 602 -20.67 -7.24 -23.10
C SER A 602 -19.80 -7.76 -21.95
N LYS A 603 -18.60 -8.28 -22.24
CA LYS A 603 -17.65 -8.72 -21.21
C LYS A 603 -17.16 -7.57 -20.34
N SER A 604 -16.90 -6.41 -20.94
CA SER A 604 -16.56 -5.19 -20.21
C SER A 604 -17.67 -4.83 -19.20
N ALA A 605 -18.95 -4.86 -19.59
CA ALA A 605 -20.06 -4.57 -18.70
C ALA A 605 -20.18 -5.59 -17.56
N GLU A 606 -20.02 -6.89 -17.85
CA GLU A 606 -20.02 -7.95 -16.84
C GLU A 606 -18.95 -7.71 -15.76
N TYR A 607 -17.71 -7.43 -16.17
CA TYR A 607 -16.61 -7.18 -15.24
C TYR A 607 -16.74 -5.84 -14.50
N TYR A 608 -17.40 -4.84 -15.10
CA TYR A 608 -17.73 -3.58 -14.42
C TYR A 608 -18.66 -3.83 -13.22
N GLU A 609 -19.75 -4.56 -13.43
CA GLU A 609 -20.72 -4.89 -12.37
C GLU A 609 -20.09 -5.76 -11.28
N GLN A 610 -19.30 -6.77 -11.66
CA GLN A 610 -18.56 -7.60 -10.71
C GLN A 610 -17.57 -6.78 -9.87
N ALA A 611 -16.84 -5.85 -10.50
CA ALA A 611 -15.92 -4.98 -9.77
C ALA A 611 -16.63 -4.11 -8.74
N ILE A 612 -17.76 -3.48 -9.10
CA ILE A 612 -18.57 -2.68 -8.17
C ILE A 612 -19.09 -3.55 -7.01
N ALA A 613 -19.65 -4.72 -7.30
CA ALA A 613 -20.18 -5.62 -6.28
C ALA A 613 -19.08 -6.05 -5.29
N ASP A 614 -17.90 -6.41 -5.78
CA ASP A 614 -16.76 -6.81 -4.94
C ASP A 614 -16.22 -5.66 -4.09
N PHE A 615 -16.13 -4.43 -4.65
CA PHE A 615 -15.70 -3.27 -3.88
C PHE A 615 -16.71 -2.89 -2.79
N LYS A 616 -18.02 -2.95 -3.09
CA LYS A 616 -19.06 -2.71 -2.08
C LYS A 616 -19.06 -3.78 -0.99
N LEU A 617 -18.91 -5.05 -1.36
CA LEU A 617 -18.78 -6.15 -0.40
C LEU A 617 -17.54 -5.97 0.48
N SER A 618 -16.40 -5.59 -0.11
CA SER A 618 -15.17 -5.26 0.60
C SER A 618 -15.41 -4.15 1.64
N ASN A 619 -16.05 -3.04 1.23
CA ASN A 619 -16.37 -1.91 2.10
C ASN A 619 -17.32 -2.32 3.24
N ARG A 620 -18.38 -3.08 2.95
CA ARG A 620 -19.34 -3.51 3.98
C ARG A 620 -18.72 -4.47 5.01
N LEU A 621 -17.80 -5.34 4.59
CA LEU A 621 -17.06 -6.22 5.51
C LEU A 621 -16.02 -5.44 6.33
N TYR A 622 -15.27 -4.57 5.67
CA TYR A 622 -14.17 -3.81 6.25
C TYR A 622 -14.24 -2.30 5.91
N PRO A 623 -15.17 -1.57 6.55
CA PRO A 623 -15.50 -0.19 6.20
C PRO A 623 -14.37 0.79 6.46
N VAL A 624 -13.40 0.45 7.31
CA VAL A 624 -12.23 1.30 7.60
C VAL A 624 -11.09 1.17 6.58
N PHE A 625 -11.27 0.39 5.51
CA PHE A 625 -10.21 0.20 4.51
C PHE A 625 -10.04 1.39 3.57
N GLY A 626 -11.12 2.13 3.30
CA GLY A 626 -11.19 3.34 2.46
C GLY A 626 -10.91 3.15 0.97
N LYS A 627 -10.00 2.24 0.57
CA LYS A 627 -9.65 1.98 -0.83
C LYS A 627 -10.83 1.57 -1.72
N PRO A 628 -11.77 0.70 -1.29
CA PRO A 628 -12.88 0.33 -2.16
C PRO A 628 -13.71 1.55 -2.60
N LEU A 629 -13.91 2.53 -1.72
CA LEU A 629 -14.62 3.78 -2.02
C LEU A 629 -13.92 4.55 -3.16
N TRP A 630 -12.60 4.67 -3.10
CA TRP A 630 -11.80 5.34 -4.14
C TRP A 630 -11.92 4.65 -5.50
N TYR A 631 -11.95 3.32 -5.52
CA TYR A 631 -12.09 2.55 -6.77
C TYR A 631 -13.51 2.57 -7.32
N ILE A 632 -14.52 2.56 -6.44
CA ILE A 632 -15.92 2.78 -6.82
C ILE A 632 -16.05 4.16 -7.48
N ALA A 633 -15.49 5.22 -6.87
CA ALA A 633 -15.49 6.57 -7.45
C ALA A 633 -14.93 6.60 -8.88
N GLY A 634 -13.77 5.97 -9.10
CA GLY A 634 -13.16 5.87 -10.42
C GLY A 634 -14.04 5.18 -11.47
N LEU A 635 -14.81 4.16 -11.06
CA LEU A 635 -15.80 3.49 -11.91
C LEU A 635 -17.07 4.32 -12.10
N GLY A 636 -17.46 5.14 -11.12
CA GLY A 636 -18.65 6.01 -11.20
C GLY A 636 -18.56 7.10 -12.27
N THR A 637 -17.33 7.49 -12.64
CA THR A 637 -17.08 8.42 -13.76
C THR A 637 -17.25 7.78 -15.14
N LYS A 638 -17.46 6.45 -15.22
CA LYS A 638 -17.59 5.73 -16.48
C LYS A 638 -19.03 5.74 -16.99
N THR A 639 -19.20 5.58 -18.30
CA THR A 639 -20.50 5.73 -18.96
C THR A 639 -21.45 4.56 -18.74
N GLN A 640 -21.01 3.42 -18.20
CA GLN A 640 -21.83 2.21 -18.05
C GLN A 640 -23.12 2.47 -17.25
N ARG A 641 -23.02 3.12 -16.08
CA ARG A 641 -24.20 3.47 -15.26
C ARG A 641 -25.13 4.45 -15.98
N LEU A 642 -24.56 5.35 -16.78
CA LEU A 642 -25.30 6.36 -17.54
C LEU A 642 -26.04 5.74 -18.73
N GLU A 643 -25.41 4.86 -19.51
CA GLU A 643 -26.05 4.15 -20.62
C GLU A 643 -27.22 3.28 -20.13
N THR A 644 -27.08 2.62 -18.98
CA THR A 644 -28.19 1.87 -18.37
C THR A 644 -29.34 2.78 -17.93
N ALA A 645 -29.04 4.01 -17.49
CA ALA A 645 -30.06 4.99 -17.10
C ALA A 645 -30.75 5.68 -18.28
N ARG A 646 -30.11 5.69 -19.47
CA ARG A 646 -30.61 6.39 -20.68
C ARG A 646 -32.01 5.96 -21.07
N ASP A 647 -32.26 4.66 -21.04
CA ASP A 647 -33.53 4.05 -21.44
C ASP A 647 -34.35 3.57 -20.22
N ASN A 648 -33.99 4.02 -19.01
CA ASN A 648 -34.62 3.62 -17.77
C ASN A 648 -34.95 4.85 -16.87
N PRO A 649 -36.14 5.48 -17.05
CA PRO A 649 -36.54 6.67 -16.30
C PRO A 649 -36.59 6.47 -14.77
N GLU A 650 -36.92 5.27 -14.31
CA GLU A 650 -36.91 4.94 -12.87
C GLU A 650 -35.50 4.95 -12.30
N LEU A 651 -34.53 4.37 -13.03
CA LEU A 651 -33.13 4.44 -12.63
C LEU A 651 -32.63 5.89 -12.66
N MET A 652 -32.98 6.65 -13.71
CA MET A 652 -32.65 8.08 -13.81
C MET A 652 -33.12 8.88 -12.59
N LYS A 653 -34.39 8.70 -12.21
CA LYS A 653 -34.97 9.29 -10.99
C LYS A 653 -34.25 8.82 -9.73
N SER A 654 -33.94 7.54 -9.60
CA SER A 654 -33.25 6.99 -8.43
C SER A 654 -31.83 7.56 -8.26
N ILE A 655 -31.11 7.82 -9.36
CA ILE A 655 -29.80 8.48 -9.36
C ILE A 655 -29.95 9.92 -8.88
N LEU A 656 -30.87 10.68 -9.49
CA LEU A 656 -31.11 12.09 -9.17
C LEU A 656 -31.59 12.32 -7.73
N THR A 657 -32.22 11.32 -7.12
CA THR A 657 -32.68 11.35 -5.73
C THR A 657 -31.72 10.64 -4.75
N GLY A 658 -30.62 10.07 -5.23
CA GLY A 658 -29.64 9.36 -4.41
C GLY A 658 -30.15 8.07 -3.75
N LYS A 659 -31.18 7.44 -4.34
CA LYS A 659 -31.82 6.22 -3.83
C LYS A 659 -31.37 4.95 -4.54
N ASP A 660 -30.48 5.07 -5.51
CA ASP A 660 -29.96 3.93 -6.25
C ASP A 660 -28.92 3.15 -5.43
N ASP A 661 -28.79 1.84 -5.69
CA ASP A 661 -27.86 1.01 -4.92
C ASP A 661 -26.42 1.50 -5.07
N TYR A 662 -26.00 2.02 -6.22
CA TYR A 662 -24.61 2.46 -6.44
C TYR A 662 -24.14 3.47 -5.38
N SER A 663 -24.98 4.41 -4.94
CA SER A 663 -24.61 5.48 -4.00
C SER A 663 -24.74 5.10 -2.51
N SER A 664 -25.14 3.86 -2.19
CA SER A 664 -25.50 3.43 -0.83
C SER A 664 -24.36 3.48 0.20
N ASP A 665 -23.12 3.42 -0.26
CA ASP A 665 -21.94 3.25 0.60
C ASP A 665 -21.17 4.58 0.81
N ILE A 666 -21.68 5.70 0.26
CA ILE A 666 -21.13 7.03 0.47
C ILE A 666 -21.27 7.41 1.95
N ILE A 667 -20.20 7.95 2.55
CA ILE A 667 -20.26 8.48 3.91
C ILE A 667 -21.07 9.77 3.84
N LEU A 668 -22.15 9.88 4.62
CA LEU A 668 -23.01 11.06 4.58
C LEU A 668 -22.37 12.28 5.24
N GLU A 669 -21.68 12.05 6.36
CA GLU A 669 -21.09 13.11 7.19
C GLU A 669 -19.77 12.63 7.82
N PHE A 670 -18.75 13.48 7.78
CA PHE A 670 -17.53 13.36 8.56
C PHE A 670 -17.75 13.89 9.98
N LYS A 671 -17.37 13.10 10.99
CA LYS A 671 -17.69 13.36 12.41
C LYS A 671 -16.47 13.76 13.24
N GLY A 672 -15.30 13.83 12.60
CA GLY A 672 -14.05 14.18 13.25
C GLY A 672 -13.69 15.65 13.03
N ASP A 673 -12.40 15.93 13.14
CA ASP A 673 -11.85 17.28 13.04
C ASP A 673 -11.44 17.60 11.59
N PRO A 674 -12.11 18.56 10.90
CA PRO A 674 -11.79 18.94 9.53
C PRO A 674 -10.44 19.66 9.40
N GLU A 675 -9.84 20.15 10.49
CA GLU A 675 -8.48 20.68 10.48
C GLU A 675 -7.42 19.56 10.42
N ILE A 676 -7.78 18.35 10.86
CA ILE A 676 -6.91 17.17 10.81
C ILE A 676 -7.12 16.37 9.53
N ILE A 677 -8.37 16.05 9.19
CA ILE A 677 -8.74 15.41 7.92
C ILE A 677 -9.35 16.48 7.02
N PRO A 678 -8.61 17.03 6.05
CA PRO A 678 -9.07 18.16 5.26
C PRO A 678 -10.15 17.72 4.27
N VAL A 679 -11.40 17.79 4.72
CA VAL A 679 -12.61 17.74 3.90
C VAL A 679 -13.11 19.18 3.68
N HIS A 680 -13.63 19.47 2.49
CA HIS A 680 -14.18 20.80 2.18
C HIS A 680 -15.33 21.18 3.13
N ARG A 681 -16.16 20.20 3.50
CA ARG A 681 -17.26 20.33 4.46
C ARG A 681 -17.50 19.00 5.16
N THR A 682 -18.11 19.03 6.34
CA THR A 682 -18.44 17.81 7.08
C THR A 682 -19.57 17.02 6.42
N SER A 683 -20.54 17.68 5.79
CA SER A 683 -21.58 17.01 5.00
C SER A 683 -21.04 16.59 3.63
N ILE A 684 -20.67 15.33 3.49
CA ILE A 684 -20.01 14.82 2.29
C ILE A 684 -21.01 14.62 1.16
N ARG A 685 -22.18 14.04 1.44
CA ARG A 685 -23.18 13.69 0.41
C ARG A 685 -23.74 14.94 -0.26
N THR A 686 -23.72 14.96 -1.59
CA THR A 686 -24.16 16.08 -2.44
C THR A 686 -25.34 15.65 -3.31
N LEU A 687 -26.54 16.14 -2.98
CA LEU A 687 -27.81 15.77 -3.63
C LEU A 687 -28.65 17.02 -4.00
N PRO A 688 -28.14 17.92 -4.86
CA PRO A 688 -28.78 19.20 -5.17
C PRO A 688 -30.13 19.04 -5.86
N PHE A 689 -30.37 17.91 -6.54
CA PHE A 689 -31.58 17.68 -7.32
C PHE A 689 -32.64 16.82 -6.61
N ALA A 690 -32.33 16.26 -5.44
CA ALA A 690 -33.15 15.20 -4.85
C ALA A 690 -34.55 15.69 -4.47
N GLU A 691 -34.65 16.74 -3.66
CA GLU A 691 -35.94 17.30 -3.22
C GLU A 691 -36.78 17.77 -4.42
N PHE A 692 -36.14 18.41 -5.40
CA PHE A 692 -36.80 18.91 -6.60
C PHE A 692 -37.42 17.78 -7.44
N PHE A 693 -36.66 16.73 -7.76
CA PHE A 693 -37.19 15.62 -8.56
C PHE A 693 -38.08 14.65 -7.78
N GLU A 694 -38.06 14.68 -6.45
CA GLU A 694 -39.09 14.03 -5.63
C GLU A 694 -40.45 14.72 -5.79
N LYS A 695 -40.47 16.06 -5.75
CA LYS A 695 -41.67 16.87 -5.96
C LYS A 695 -42.19 16.81 -7.40
N HIS A 696 -41.29 16.74 -8.38
CA HIS A 696 -41.61 16.77 -9.81
C HIS A 696 -41.42 15.41 -10.52
N ALA A 697 -41.68 14.30 -9.80
CA ALA A 697 -41.43 12.95 -10.31
C ALA A 697 -42.16 12.58 -11.61
N SER A 698 -43.29 13.22 -11.92
CA SER A 698 -44.06 12.97 -13.15
C SER A 698 -43.33 13.38 -14.42
N VAL A 699 -42.25 14.17 -14.34
CA VAL A 699 -41.46 14.58 -15.50
C VAL A 699 -40.82 13.38 -16.22
N PHE A 700 -40.50 12.32 -15.47
CA PHE A 700 -39.86 11.11 -16.00
C PHE A 700 -40.82 10.23 -16.81
N ASP A 701 -42.14 10.41 -16.63
CA ASP A 701 -43.17 9.67 -17.37
C ASP A 701 -43.37 10.22 -18.80
N ASN A 702 -42.82 11.40 -19.10
CA ASN A 702 -42.96 12.06 -20.39
C ASN A 702 -41.62 12.11 -21.16
N PRO A 703 -41.43 11.31 -22.23
CA PRO A 703 -40.22 11.29 -23.03
C PRO A 703 -39.82 12.64 -23.65
N ASP A 704 -40.81 13.48 -23.99
CA ASP A 704 -40.55 14.79 -24.58
C ASP A 704 -39.93 15.75 -23.56
N PHE A 705 -40.31 15.64 -22.29
CA PHE A 705 -39.68 16.42 -21.22
C PHE A 705 -38.29 15.89 -20.88
N VAL A 706 -38.12 14.57 -20.79
CA VAL A 706 -36.81 13.93 -20.56
C VAL A 706 -35.79 14.37 -21.63
N SER A 707 -36.19 14.30 -22.90
CA SER A 707 -35.35 14.70 -24.05
C SER A 707 -35.21 16.21 -24.17
N GLY A 708 -36.33 16.95 -24.07
CA GLY A 708 -36.38 18.41 -24.26
C GLY A 708 -35.62 19.19 -23.20
N LEU A 709 -35.57 18.67 -21.96
CA LEU A 709 -34.77 19.21 -20.87
C LEU A 709 -33.38 18.57 -20.77
N GLN A 710 -33.06 17.56 -21.58
CA GLN A 710 -31.81 16.78 -21.47
C GLN A 710 -31.58 16.25 -20.04
N LEU A 711 -32.58 15.62 -19.43
CA LEU A 711 -32.43 15.09 -18.06
C LEU A 711 -31.30 14.06 -17.94
N TYR A 712 -31.00 13.34 -19.01
CA TYR A 712 -29.81 12.47 -19.11
C TYR A 712 -28.49 13.21 -18.77
N PHE A 713 -28.34 14.47 -19.17
CA PHE A 713 -27.17 15.28 -18.83
C PHE A 713 -27.14 15.63 -17.33
N ILE A 714 -28.27 16.00 -16.73
CA ILE A 714 -28.36 16.25 -15.28
C ILE A 714 -28.07 14.96 -14.49
N THR A 715 -28.52 13.80 -14.98
CA THR A 715 -28.17 12.50 -14.42
C THR A 715 -26.67 12.25 -14.47
N GLN A 716 -26.01 12.60 -15.58
CA GLN A 716 -24.55 12.52 -15.66
C GLN A 716 -23.88 13.44 -14.63
N ILE A 717 -24.36 14.68 -14.44
CA ILE A 717 -23.84 15.58 -13.39
C ILE A 717 -23.99 14.94 -12.01
N GLN A 718 -25.15 14.39 -11.66
CA GLN A 718 -25.35 13.72 -10.37
C GLN A 718 -24.45 12.48 -10.22
N MET A 719 -24.21 11.71 -11.29
CA MET A 719 -23.26 10.59 -11.23
C MET A 719 -21.83 11.05 -10.95
N ILE A 720 -21.39 12.17 -11.54
CA ILE A 720 -20.06 12.73 -11.26
C ILE A 720 -20.00 13.25 -9.81
N LEU A 721 -21.08 13.85 -9.30
CA LEU A 721 -21.19 14.23 -7.89
C LEU A 721 -21.12 13.01 -6.95
N ASP A 722 -21.80 11.91 -7.26
CA ASP A 722 -21.70 10.67 -6.50
C ASP A 722 -20.25 10.13 -6.48
N ALA A 723 -19.56 10.19 -7.62
CA ALA A 723 -18.16 9.80 -7.70
C ALA A 723 -17.26 10.73 -6.87
N ALA A 724 -17.52 12.04 -6.90
CA ALA A 724 -16.80 13.01 -6.06
C ALA A 724 -17.05 12.73 -4.57
N ASP A 725 -18.29 12.50 -4.15
CA ASP A 725 -18.63 12.16 -2.77
C ASP A 725 -17.95 10.85 -2.31
N TYR A 726 -17.76 9.87 -3.20
CA TYR A 726 -16.97 8.66 -2.89
C TYR A 726 -15.48 8.95 -2.73
N TYR A 727 -14.91 9.81 -3.59
CA TYR A 727 -13.53 10.27 -3.43
C TYR A 727 -13.35 11.03 -2.10
N GLU A 728 -14.25 11.96 -1.77
CA GLU A 728 -14.26 12.67 -0.48
C GLU A 728 -14.38 11.68 0.68
N SER A 729 -15.33 10.73 0.62
CA SER A 729 -15.49 9.67 1.62
C SER A 729 -14.21 8.85 1.81
N SER A 730 -13.48 8.58 0.72
CA SER A 730 -12.24 7.81 0.77
C SER A 730 -11.14 8.53 1.56
N THR A 731 -11.07 9.88 1.51
CA THR A 731 -10.04 10.66 2.22
C THR A 731 -10.12 10.51 3.75
N ILE A 732 -11.31 10.21 4.27
CA ILE A 732 -11.56 9.96 5.69
C ILE A 732 -10.83 8.69 6.15
N LEU A 733 -10.59 7.74 5.26
CA LEU A 733 -10.18 6.36 5.62
C LEU A 733 -8.94 5.87 4.86
N PHE A 734 -8.51 6.60 3.83
CA PHE A 734 -7.43 6.21 2.93
C PHE A 734 -6.64 7.43 2.44
N SER A 735 -5.33 7.36 2.59
CA SER A 735 -4.40 8.38 2.08
C SER A 735 -4.02 8.10 0.62
N GLU A 736 -4.63 8.83 -0.32
CA GLU A 736 -4.29 8.78 -1.75
C GLU A 736 -3.99 10.18 -2.30
N ARG A 737 -2.76 10.34 -2.79
CA ARG A 737 -2.25 11.62 -3.30
C ARG A 737 -3.04 12.15 -4.49
N GLN A 738 -3.58 11.28 -5.34
CA GLN A 738 -4.28 11.70 -6.56
C GLN A 738 -5.67 12.28 -6.27
N THR A 739 -6.26 12.02 -5.10
CA THR A 739 -7.64 12.40 -4.80
C THR A 739 -7.91 13.91 -4.93
N PRO A 740 -7.10 14.82 -4.33
CA PRO A 740 -7.34 16.26 -4.46
C PRO A 740 -7.28 16.76 -5.91
N ARG A 741 -6.30 16.31 -6.70
CA ARG A 741 -6.21 16.66 -8.13
C ARG A 741 -7.42 16.17 -8.92
N ILE A 742 -7.85 14.93 -8.68
CA ILE A 742 -9.03 14.36 -9.36
C ILE A 742 -10.28 15.16 -9.00
N LEU A 743 -10.50 15.47 -7.72
CA LEU A 743 -11.65 16.25 -7.29
C LEU A 743 -11.63 17.67 -7.88
N GLY A 744 -10.48 18.33 -7.91
CA GLY A 744 -10.31 19.63 -8.59
C GLY A 744 -10.77 19.59 -10.05
N ARG A 745 -10.34 18.57 -10.80
CA ARG A 745 -10.77 18.33 -12.20
C ARG A 745 -12.26 18.06 -12.33
N LEU A 746 -12.82 17.18 -11.49
CA LEU A 746 -14.23 16.80 -11.56
C LEU A 746 -15.13 18.01 -11.32
N TYR A 747 -14.84 18.79 -10.28
CA TYR A 747 -15.62 19.99 -9.97
C TYR A 747 -15.44 21.10 -11.01
N THR A 748 -14.26 21.25 -11.61
CA THR A 748 -14.05 22.16 -12.75
C THR A 748 -14.90 21.74 -13.96
N SER A 749 -14.93 20.44 -14.26
CA SER A 749 -15.77 19.91 -15.33
C SER A 749 -17.25 20.14 -15.04
N ILE A 750 -17.71 19.86 -13.82
CA ILE A 750 -19.10 20.12 -13.41
C ILE A 750 -19.44 21.61 -13.58
N ASN A 751 -18.59 22.51 -13.10
CA ASN A 751 -18.81 23.96 -13.19
C ASN A 751 -18.98 24.41 -14.65
N SER A 752 -18.04 24.05 -15.53
CA SER A 752 -18.09 24.40 -16.95
C SER A 752 -19.33 23.85 -17.64
N GLU A 753 -19.65 22.58 -17.40
CA GLU A 753 -20.81 21.92 -18.03
C GLU A 753 -22.14 22.50 -17.51
N LEU A 754 -22.24 22.85 -16.23
CA LEU A 754 -23.43 23.52 -15.69
C LEU A 754 -23.60 24.95 -16.22
N LYS A 755 -22.52 25.72 -16.43
CA LYS A 755 -22.61 27.04 -17.08
C LYS A 755 -23.16 26.92 -18.51
N LYS A 756 -22.75 25.90 -19.27
CA LYS A 756 -23.29 25.61 -20.62
C LYS A 756 -24.77 25.21 -20.53
N TYR A 757 -25.11 24.32 -19.59
CA TYR A 757 -26.48 23.85 -19.41
C TYR A 757 -27.43 24.95 -18.95
N TYR A 758 -26.98 25.86 -18.08
CA TYR A 758 -27.74 27.04 -17.66
C TYR A 758 -28.16 27.89 -18.87
N ASN A 759 -27.24 28.15 -19.79
CA ASN A 759 -27.54 28.88 -21.03
C ASN A 759 -28.52 28.10 -21.93
N PHE A 760 -28.38 26.77 -22.00
CA PHE A 760 -29.27 25.88 -22.75
C PHE A 760 -30.72 25.86 -22.21
N ILE A 761 -30.90 25.87 -20.89
CA ILE A 761 -32.23 25.88 -20.26
C ILE A 761 -32.85 27.28 -20.31
N LYS A 762 -32.04 28.35 -20.21
CA LYS A 762 -32.50 29.74 -20.34
C LYS A 762 -33.22 29.99 -21.67
N SER A 763 -32.78 29.34 -22.76
CA SER A 763 -33.45 29.43 -24.06
C SER A 763 -34.71 28.55 -24.22
N ARG A 764 -35.12 27.80 -23.18
CA ARG A 764 -36.23 26.81 -23.21
C ARG A 764 -37.26 27.02 -22.10
N GLU A 765 -37.50 28.27 -21.73
CA GLU A 765 -38.39 28.63 -20.62
C GLU A 765 -39.79 28.01 -20.73
N SER A 766 -40.35 27.94 -21.95
CA SER A 766 -41.67 27.33 -22.19
C SER A 766 -41.71 25.84 -21.81
N VAL A 767 -40.66 25.08 -22.11
CA VAL A 767 -40.58 23.65 -21.79
C VAL A 767 -40.44 23.45 -20.28
N ILE A 768 -39.64 24.29 -19.61
CA ILE A 768 -39.42 24.23 -18.16
C ILE A 768 -40.71 24.55 -17.40
N ASN A 769 -41.41 25.63 -17.76
CA ASN A 769 -42.68 25.98 -17.14
C ASN A 769 -43.74 24.88 -17.40
N SER A 770 -43.72 24.23 -18.57
CA SER A 770 -44.62 23.12 -18.87
C SER A 770 -44.32 21.86 -18.06
N ALA A 771 -43.04 21.59 -17.78
CA ALA A 771 -42.60 20.41 -17.03
C ALA A 771 -42.72 20.59 -15.51
N PHE A 772 -42.44 21.78 -14.99
CA PHE A 772 -42.29 22.02 -13.54
C PHE A 772 -43.25 23.07 -12.96
N GLY A 773 -44.01 23.79 -13.79
CA GLY A 773 -44.90 24.87 -13.36
C GLY A 773 -44.18 26.21 -13.18
N GLU A 774 -43.13 26.25 -12.36
CA GLU A 774 -42.30 27.44 -12.13
C GLU A 774 -40.83 27.15 -12.45
N SER A 775 -40.19 28.04 -13.24
CA SER A 775 -38.83 27.79 -13.75
C SER A 775 -37.69 28.35 -12.87
N GLU A 776 -38.00 29.15 -11.85
CA GLU A 776 -36.95 29.76 -11.00
C GLU A 776 -36.30 28.76 -10.03
N GLU A 777 -37.07 27.88 -9.40
CA GLU A 777 -36.54 26.89 -8.44
C GLU A 777 -35.43 26.03 -9.06
N PHE A 778 -35.70 25.47 -10.25
CA PHE A 778 -34.73 24.66 -10.98
C PHE A 778 -33.50 25.45 -11.44
N ARG A 779 -33.68 26.69 -11.90
CA ARG A 779 -32.57 27.58 -12.28
C ARG A 779 -31.67 27.89 -11.09
N GLN A 780 -32.26 28.16 -9.94
CA GLN A 780 -31.51 28.49 -8.73
C GLN A 780 -30.64 27.32 -8.27
N ILE A 781 -31.16 26.08 -8.31
CA ILE A 781 -30.36 24.87 -8.02
C ILE A 781 -29.12 24.78 -8.91
N ILE A 782 -29.26 25.07 -10.21
CA ILE A 782 -28.14 25.06 -11.15
C ILE A 782 -27.13 26.17 -10.83
N ILE A 783 -27.59 27.38 -10.52
CA ILE A 783 -26.73 28.51 -10.14
C ILE A 783 -25.95 28.18 -8.85
N ASP A 784 -26.63 27.69 -7.82
CA ASP A 784 -26.03 27.33 -6.54
C ASP A 784 -24.96 26.25 -6.72
N LEU A 785 -25.24 25.25 -7.57
CA LEU A 785 -24.29 24.19 -7.89
C LEU A 785 -23.09 24.69 -8.72
N VAL A 786 -23.26 25.69 -9.58
CA VAL A 786 -22.14 26.37 -10.27
C VAL A 786 -21.21 27.01 -9.23
N TYR A 787 -21.74 27.78 -8.29
CA TYR A 787 -20.91 28.39 -7.24
C TYR A 787 -20.27 27.35 -6.31
N GLU A 788 -21.02 26.33 -5.89
CA GLU A 788 -20.51 25.26 -5.04
C GLU A 788 -19.37 24.48 -5.72
N SER A 789 -19.55 24.11 -6.99
CA SER A 789 -18.52 23.41 -7.77
C SER A 789 -17.28 24.26 -7.97
N SER A 790 -17.41 25.59 -8.13
CA SER A 790 -16.25 26.49 -8.19
C SER A 790 -15.45 26.47 -6.88
N ASN A 791 -16.12 26.70 -5.76
CA ASN A 791 -15.49 26.72 -4.43
C ASN A 791 -14.79 25.39 -4.12
N ARG A 792 -15.42 24.26 -4.45
CA ARG A 792 -14.85 22.92 -4.26
C ARG A 792 -13.66 22.66 -5.18
N ALA A 793 -13.72 23.07 -6.45
CA ALA A 793 -12.59 22.92 -7.37
C ALA A 793 -11.35 23.67 -6.84
N ILE A 794 -11.52 24.93 -6.41
CA ILE A 794 -10.46 25.76 -5.84
C ILE A 794 -9.88 25.12 -4.59
N TYR A 795 -10.73 24.68 -3.65
CA TYR A 795 -10.29 24.01 -2.43
C TYR A 795 -9.44 22.77 -2.72
N TRP A 796 -9.92 21.89 -3.59
CA TRP A 796 -9.25 20.62 -3.87
C TRP A 796 -7.94 20.82 -4.66
N PHE A 797 -7.87 21.79 -5.56
CA PHE A 797 -6.61 22.15 -6.20
C PHE A 797 -5.63 22.83 -5.24
N ASP A 798 -6.09 23.75 -4.38
CA ASP A 798 -5.26 24.38 -3.34
C ASP A 798 -4.67 23.32 -2.40
N LEU A 799 -5.47 22.31 -2.02
CA LEU A 799 -5.02 21.17 -1.24
C LEU A 799 -4.05 20.28 -2.02
N ALA A 800 -4.25 20.05 -3.32
CA ALA A 800 -3.36 19.22 -4.14
C ALA A 800 -1.92 19.78 -4.16
N ILE A 801 -1.78 21.07 -4.49
CA ILE A 801 -0.47 21.73 -4.55
C ILE A 801 0.14 22.01 -3.18
N TYR A 802 -0.68 21.99 -2.11
CA TYR A 802 -0.20 22.07 -0.73
C TYR A 802 0.34 20.72 -0.24
N LEU A 803 -0.37 19.62 -0.50
CA LEU A 803 0.01 18.27 -0.02
C LEU A 803 1.22 17.69 -0.75
N LEU A 804 1.34 17.97 -2.05
CA LEU A 804 2.46 17.53 -2.88
C LEU A 804 3.04 18.71 -3.67
N PRO A 805 3.74 19.64 -2.99
CA PRO A 805 4.48 20.66 -3.69
C PRO A 805 5.73 19.99 -4.27
N GLY A 806 5.94 20.09 -5.58
CA GLY A 806 7.05 19.39 -6.24
C GLY A 806 6.83 17.87 -6.32
N THR A 807 7.93 17.11 -6.32
CA THR A 807 7.99 15.61 -6.37
C THR A 807 7.85 14.94 -7.74
N TRP A 808 7.88 15.72 -8.83
CA TRP A 808 7.79 15.18 -10.20
C TRP A 808 8.99 14.34 -10.64
N ASN A 809 10.11 14.38 -9.90
CA ASN A 809 11.20 13.42 -10.07
C ASN A 809 10.75 11.96 -9.82
N ARG A 810 9.71 11.78 -8.99
CA ARG A 810 9.11 10.48 -8.68
C ARG A 810 7.76 10.29 -9.36
N TYR A 811 6.98 11.36 -9.51
CA TYR A 811 5.68 11.34 -10.16
C TYR A 811 5.65 12.35 -11.32
N PRO A 812 6.22 12.01 -12.48
CA PRO A 812 6.29 12.94 -13.61
C PRO A 812 4.93 13.48 -14.05
N ASP A 813 3.85 12.73 -13.81
CA ASP A 813 2.49 13.16 -14.07
C ASP A 813 2.05 14.40 -13.26
N TRP A 814 2.76 14.73 -12.17
CA TRP A 814 2.47 15.87 -11.30
C TRP A 814 3.15 17.18 -11.71
N GLU A 815 4.04 17.19 -12.70
CA GLU A 815 4.70 18.42 -13.19
C GLU A 815 3.63 19.46 -13.58
N ASP A 816 2.61 19.03 -14.32
CA ASP A 816 1.59 19.92 -14.90
C ASP A 816 0.49 20.39 -13.92
N ILE A 817 0.53 20.04 -12.63
CA ILE A 817 -0.59 20.35 -11.70
C ILE A 817 -0.83 21.86 -11.57
N TYR A 818 0.25 22.66 -11.57
CA TYR A 818 0.15 24.11 -11.40
C TYR A 818 -0.46 24.77 -12.63
N ILE A 819 0.00 24.39 -13.84
CA ILE A 819 -0.55 24.92 -15.09
C ILE A 819 -1.99 24.43 -15.32
N GLU A 820 -2.31 23.20 -14.94
CA GLU A 820 -3.66 22.66 -14.98
C GLU A 820 -4.62 23.47 -14.08
N TYR A 821 -4.18 23.81 -12.87
CA TYR A 821 -4.96 24.64 -11.97
C TYR A 821 -5.12 26.07 -12.52
N MET A 822 -4.04 26.70 -13.00
CA MET A 822 -4.09 28.03 -13.62
C MET A 822 -5.06 28.09 -14.81
N ASN A 823 -5.04 27.08 -15.69
CA ASN A 823 -5.95 26.99 -16.84
C ASN A 823 -7.42 26.90 -16.42
N SER A 824 -7.71 26.38 -15.21
CA SER A 824 -9.06 26.26 -14.68
C SER A 824 -9.59 27.59 -14.14
N ILE A 825 -8.72 28.50 -13.68
CA ILE A 825 -9.09 29.74 -12.98
C ILE A 825 -10.08 30.63 -13.74
N PRO A 826 -9.91 30.93 -15.05
CA PRO A 826 -10.85 31.79 -15.77
C PRO A 826 -12.27 31.22 -15.84
N SER A 827 -12.42 29.90 -15.73
CA SER A 827 -13.73 29.24 -15.70
C SER A 827 -14.36 29.23 -14.31
N LEU A 828 -13.55 29.21 -13.25
CA LEU A 828 -14.00 29.05 -11.87
C LEU A 828 -14.34 30.39 -11.21
N LEU A 829 -13.54 31.44 -11.42
CA LEU A 829 -13.69 32.73 -10.77
C LEU A 829 -14.31 33.75 -11.72
N ASP A 830 -15.29 34.52 -11.24
CA ASP A 830 -16.06 35.42 -12.08
C ASP A 830 -15.41 36.81 -12.24
N THR A 831 -14.64 37.28 -11.24
CA THR A 831 -14.00 38.60 -11.30
C THR A 831 -12.54 38.53 -11.73
N VAL A 832 -12.11 39.50 -12.54
CA VAL A 832 -10.71 39.63 -12.99
C VAL A 832 -9.76 39.81 -11.79
N GLU A 833 -10.20 40.48 -10.72
CA GLU A 833 -9.38 40.68 -9.52
C GLU A 833 -9.11 39.37 -8.77
N GLU A 834 -10.14 38.54 -8.56
CA GLU A 834 -9.97 37.23 -7.92
C GLU A 834 -9.09 36.30 -8.76
N GLN A 835 -9.30 36.30 -10.09
CA GLN A 835 -8.45 35.55 -11.02
C GLN A 835 -7.00 35.99 -10.92
N LYS A 836 -6.73 37.31 -10.93
CA LYS A 836 -5.39 37.89 -10.80
C LYS A 836 -4.70 37.42 -9.52
N LEU A 837 -5.36 37.56 -8.38
CA LEU A 837 -4.82 37.19 -7.07
C LEU A 837 -4.54 35.68 -6.98
N LYS A 838 -5.45 34.86 -7.51
CA LYS A 838 -5.27 33.40 -7.49
C LYS A 838 -4.15 32.95 -8.42
N ILE A 839 -4.02 33.52 -9.62
CA ILE A 839 -2.92 33.23 -10.54
C ILE A 839 -1.56 33.57 -9.90
N LEU A 840 -1.43 34.75 -9.26
CA LEU A 840 -0.21 35.10 -8.53
C LEU A 840 0.13 34.09 -7.42
N SER A 841 -0.86 33.69 -6.62
CA SER A 841 -0.64 32.72 -5.54
C SER A 841 -0.21 31.34 -6.06
N ILE A 842 -0.77 30.88 -7.18
CA ILE A 842 -0.36 29.61 -7.80
C ILE A 842 1.07 29.74 -8.34
N ALA A 843 1.41 30.86 -8.96
CA ALA A 843 2.75 31.13 -9.46
C ALA A 843 3.79 31.11 -8.32
N GLU A 844 3.52 31.78 -7.20
CA GLU A 844 4.37 31.78 -6.01
C GLU A 844 4.65 30.35 -5.50
N LYS A 845 3.61 29.51 -5.39
CA LYS A 845 3.75 28.12 -4.96
C LYS A 845 4.53 27.27 -5.95
N HIS A 846 4.31 27.47 -7.26
CA HIS A 846 5.06 26.72 -8.28
C HIS A 846 6.54 27.11 -8.27
N VAL A 847 6.83 28.41 -8.21
CA VAL A 847 8.19 28.93 -8.11
C VAL A 847 8.90 28.38 -6.88
N TRP A 848 8.26 28.44 -5.71
CA TRP A 848 8.80 27.85 -4.48
C TRP A 848 9.14 26.36 -4.66
N ALA A 849 8.25 25.59 -5.30
CA ALA A 849 8.52 24.17 -5.54
C ALA A 849 9.73 23.97 -6.49
N CYS A 850 9.82 24.74 -7.58
CA CYS A 850 10.94 24.67 -8.51
C CYS A 850 12.28 25.06 -7.87
N GLU A 851 12.30 26.10 -7.02
CA GLU A 851 13.50 26.55 -6.31
C GLU A 851 14.12 25.45 -5.42
N ASN A 852 13.29 24.56 -4.89
CA ASN A 852 13.71 23.51 -3.96
C ASN A 852 13.88 22.11 -4.60
N MET A 853 13.36 21.90 -5.81
CA MET A 853 13.41 20.62 -6.55
C MET A 853 14.66 20.43 -7.43
N GLY A 854 15.48 21.45 -7.69
CA GLY A 854 16.63 21.35 -8.60
C GLY A 854 16.32 21.94 -9.99
N PRO A 855 16.84 21.39 -11.11
CA PRO A 855 16.76 22.02 -12.44
C PRO A 855 15.32 21.97 -13.00
N ALA A 856 14.43 22.74 -12.40
CA ALA A 856 13.04 22.92 -12.76
C ALA A 856 12.80 24.39 -13.09
N ALA A 857 12.19 24.63 -14.24
CA ALA A 857 11.87 25.95 -14.74
C ALA A 857 10.35 26.09 -14.82
N PRO A 858 9.72 27.01 -14.07
CA PRO A 858 8.27 27.21 -14.06
C PRO A 858 7.78 28.03 -15.27
N ASP A 859 8.35 27.80 -16.46
CA ASP A 859 8.16 28.63 -17.66
C ASP A 859 6.71 28.61 -18.16
N GLU A 860 6.06 27.46 -18.13
CA GLU A 860 4.64 27.30 -18.52
C GLU A 860 3.68 28.19 -17.71
N THR A 861 3.86 28.25 -16.38
CA THR A 861 3.01 29.07 -15.50
C THR A 861 3.31 30.56 -15.67
N LEU A 862 4.57 30.93 -15.92
CA LEU A 862 4.92 32.31 -16.26
C LEU A 862 4.28 32.71 -17.58
N GLN A 863 4.42 31.86 -18.61
CA GLN A 863 3.83 32.08 -19.92
C GLN A 863 2.31 32.27 -19.83
N PHE A 864 1.63 31.44 -19.06
CA PHE A 864 0.20 31.57 -18.81
C PHE A 864 -0.13 32.91 -18.15
N ALA A 865 0.56 33.23 -17.05
CA ALA A 865 0.29 34.45 -16.28
C ALA A 865 0.50 35.72 -17.13
N VAL A 866 1.58 35.79 -17.92
CA VAL A 866 1.85 36.92 -18.83
C VAL A 866 0.77 37.05 -19.90
N ARG A 867 0.40 35.95 -20.56
CA ARG A 867 -0.66 35.96 -21.59
C ARG A 867 -2.00 36.37 -21.00
N TRP A 868 -2.36 35.84 -19.84
CA TRP A 868 -3.60 36.17 -19.16
C TRP A 868 -3.61 37.66 -18.74
N GLY A 869 -2.53 38.15 -18.12
CA GLY A 869 -2.41 39.55 -17.69
C GLY A 869 -2.57 40.52 -18.85
N ARG A 870 -1.83 40.31 -19.96
CA ARG A 870 -1.91 41.18 -21.16
C ARG A 870 -3.27 41.13 -21.87
N SER A 871 -4.04 40.07 -21.67
CA SER A 871 -5.38 39.93 -22.29
C SER A 871 -6.49 40.52 -21.43
N ASN A 872 -6.30 40.64 -20.11
CA ASN A 872 -7.36 40.98 -19.15
C ASN A 872 -7.10 42.25 -18.32
N LEU A 873 -5.85 42.74 -18.28
CA LEU A 873 -5.45 43.93 -17.52
C LEU A 873 -4.92 45.01 -18.47
N SER A 874 -4.93 46.27 -18.03
CA SER A 874 -4.37 47.40 -18.79
C SER A 874 -3.79 48.49 -17.89
N GLY A 875 -2.95 49.36 -18.45
CA GLY A 875 -2.38 50.52 -17.73
C GLY A 875 -1.58 50.15 -16.49
N ASP A 876 -1.87 50.85 -15.38
CA ASP A 876 -1.17 50.67 -14.10
C ASP A 876 -1.43 49.28 -13.49
N GLU A 877 -2.61 48.69 -13.71
CA GLU A 877 -2.94 47.36 -13.17
C GLU A 877 -2.10 46.26 -13.81
N LEU A 878 -1.92 46.32 -15.13
CA LEU A 878 -1.04 45.40 -15.86
C LEU A 878 0.42 45.59 -15.42
N SER A 879 0.88 46.83 -15.34
CA SER A 879 2.25 47.16 -14.93
C SER A 879 2.56 46.63 -13.53
N ASN A 880 1.61 46.78 -12.59
CA ASN A 880 1.75 46.30 -11.21
C ASN A 880 1.69 44.76 -11.13
N PHE A 881 0.90 44.12 -11.99
CA PHE A 881 0.86 42.66 -12.10
C PHE A 881 2.16 42.07 -12.68
N GLU A 882 2.67 42.65 -13.78
CA GLU A 882 3.94 42.26 -14.38
C GLU A 882 5.11 42.46 -13.41
N GLN A 883 5.12 43.57 -12.64
CA GLN A 883 6.11 43.79 -11.58
C GLN A 883 6.05 42.71 -10.49
N LYS A 884 4.85 42.33 -10.02
CA LYS A 884 4.71 41.24 -9.05
C LYS A 884 5.19 39.91 -9.60
N LEU A 885 4.91 39.59 -10.86
CA LEU A 885 5.46 38.39 -11.49
C LEU A 885 6.98 38.44 -11.54
N LYS A 886 7.56 39.61 -11.84
CA LYS A 886 9.01 39.79 -11.80
C LYS A 886 9.58 39.49 -10.42
N ASP A 887 8.97 40.05 -9.37
CA ASP A 887 9.40 39.83 -7.99
C ASP A 887 9.31 38.34 -7.59
N VAL A 888 8.24 37.65 -8.02
CA VAL A 888 8.03 36.22 -7.74
C VAL A 888 9.06 35.35 -8.45
N TYR A 889 9.35 35.61 -9.73
CA TYR A 889 10.19 34.72 -10.55
C TYR A 889 11.69 35.05 -10.52
N GLU A 890 12.10 36.20 -9.99
CA GLU A 890 13.49 36.68 -10.04
C GLU A 890 14.51 35.64 -9.52
N ARG A 891 14.23 35.07 -8.34
CA ARG A 891 15.15 34.14 -7.69
C ARG A 891 15.29 32.83 -8.48
N VAL A 892 14.18 32.21 -8.91
CA VAL A 892 14.23 30.96 -9.69
C VAL A 892 14.87 31.16 -11.07
N VAL A 893 14.69 32.32 -11.71
CA VAL A 893 15.36 32.68 -12.96
C VAL A 893 16.87 32.76 -12.76
N ASN A 894 17.33 33.42 -11.70
CA ASN A 894 18.75 33.53 -11.39
C ASN A 894 19.38 32.16 -11.08
N LEU A 895 18.67 31.29 -10.34
CA LEU A 895 19.12 29.91 -10.10
C LEU A 895 19.27 29.11 -11.41
N ASN A 896 18.32 29.24 -12.33
CA ASN A 896 18.36 28.54 -13.62
C ASN A 896 19.42 29.12 -14.58
N ARG A 897 19.66 30.45 -14.56
CA ARG A 897 20.80 31.08 -15.27
C ARG A 897 22.14 30.51 -14.81
N ASP A 898 22.32 30.44 -13.49
CA ASP A 898 23.51 29.88 -12.86
C ASP A 898 23.73 28.40 -13.25
N LEU A 899 22.66 27.61 -13.20
CA LEU A 899 22.68 26.20 -13.60
C LEU A 899 23.09 26.05 -15.07
N PHE A 900 22.47 26.82 -15.96
CA PHE A 900 22.74 26.81 -17.40
C PHE A 900 24.21 27.15 -17.72
N GLN A 901 24.78 28.13 -17.02
CA GLN A 901 26.19 28.51 -17.18
C GLN A 901 27.16 27.44 -16.65
N LYS A 902 26.82 26.80 -15.52
CA LYS A 902 27.72 25.86 -14.81
C LYS A 902 27.63 24.42 -15.34
N SER A 903 26.60 24.08 -16.11
CA SER A 903 26.29 22.70 -16.51
C SER A 903 26.20 22.53 -18.04
N PRO A 904 27.31 22.24 -18.74
CA PRO A 904 27.34 22.19 -20.20
C PRO A 904 26.58 21.01 -20.84
N ASN A 905 26.04 20.08 -20.04
CA ASN A 905 25.41 18.83 -20.51
C ASN A 905 23.97 18.65 -19.98
N LEU A 906 23.15 19.71 -19.97
CA LEU A 906 21.73 19.60 -19.59
C LEU A 906 20.91 18.92 -20.71
N PRO A 907 19.82 18.19 -20.38
CA PRO A 907 18.88 17.68 -21.37
C PRO A 907 18.27 18.82 -22.21
N GLU A 908 18.05 18.58 -23.51
CA GLU A 908 17.50 19.58 -24.45
C GLU A 908 16.18 20.18 -23.96
N LYS A 909 15.22 19.35 -23.49
CA LYS A 909 13.98 19.82 -22.88
C LYS A 909 14.22 20.83 -21.75
N THR A 910 15.19 20.55 -20.87
CA THR A 910 15.52 21.41 -19.73
C THR A 910 16.16 22.72 -20.20
N VAL A 911 17.00 22.67 -21.24
CA VAL A 911 17.58 23.87 -21.86
C VAL A 911 16.48 24.76 -22.44
N ASP A 912 15.55 24.16 -23.20
CA ASP A 912 14.43 24.88 -23.82
C ASP A 912 13.55 25.56 -22.76
N GLN A 913 13.21 24.84 -21.68
CA GLN A 913 12.42 25.39 -20.57
C GLN A 913 13.15 26.54 -19.85
N ILE A 914 14.46 26.42 -19.62
CA ILE A 914 15.26 27.50 -18.99
C ILE A 914 15.33 28.73 -19.90
N GLN A 915 15.56 28.54 -21.20
CA GLN A 915 15.62 29.64 -22.16
C GLN A 915 14.25 30.33 -22.30
N SER A 916 13.18 29.55 -22.36
CA SER A 916 11.79 30.02 -22.34
C SER A 916 11.52 30.88 -21.10
N LEU A 917 11.89 30.37 -19.91
CA LEU A 917 11.75 31.08 -18.63
C LEU A 917 12.49 32.43 -18.64
N ILE A 918 13.77 32.43 -19.03
CA ILE A 918 14.60 33.64 -19.07
C ILE A 918 14.04 34.67 -20.05
N SER A 919 13.68 34.23 -21.26
CA SER A 919 13.13 35.11 -22.28
C SER A 919 11.81 35.74 -21.83
N LEU A 920 10.92 34.96 -21.22
CA LEU A 920 9.64 35.47 -20.69
C LEU A 920 9.89 36.50 -19.58
N PHE A 921 10.80 36.20 -18.65
CA PHE A 921 11.17 37.10 -17.56
C PHE A 921 11.75 38.43 -18.06
N GLU A 922 12.56 38.42 -19.13
CA GLU A 922 13.12 39.64 -19.73
C GLU A 922 12.06 40.48 -20.46
N THR A 923 10.90 39.91 -20.78
CA THR A 923 9.77 40.66 -21.37
C THR A 923 8.85 41.34 -20.34
N LEU A 924 9.08 41.10 -19.04
CA LEU A 924 8.45 41.78 -17.90
C LEU A 924 9.29 42.98 -17.45
#